data_AF-A6GEW1-F1
#
_entry.id   AF-A6GEW1-F1
#
_cell.length_a   1.000
_cell.length_b   1.000
_cell.length_c   1.000
_cell.angle_alpha   90.00
_cell.angle_beta   90.00
_cell.angle_gamma   90.00
#
_symmetry.space_group_name_H-M   'P 1'
#
loop_
_entity.id
_entity.type
_entity.pdbx_description
1 polymer ?
#
loop_
_entity_poly.entity_id
_entity_poly.type
_entity_poly.pdbx_seq_one_letter_code
_entity_poly.pdbx_strand_id
1 'polypeptide(L)'
;MLAEVDQRLYMRLYEQLNEGRHDSAVADECARSIGAPAYVIRGMSRARRHLWAGARADFGEALARNRSAPRPAGLVDFVAGVGSFIARDYTQALDALGEAARCNQPRIQARARALASDFADALGWAAARRRLAPADEAEVHASTVDEALALRFCGAPERAAEALDALAPSDAPPSPEWVDARVRVDLLLGDAAAAHARVEALSPSLRESVQHARALLALERGEAKAIIVRTAQPRPADDGDEAANPDDAATDSDPAALYLRGRALMLLGEPGEAARTLEAARVLTPTSVPILLALTLARYTVDPDTFLEDFERRFETLADWAPTLLGDAGAALGRTLWTDNGLLADRHGCAALLARAQELLVDDGELVHASYRHPSSGELRHLPRVSLSGTTHDHLHADDGPRLAQIEALFVRALGIHPPRPTRPDPGSSEARARSRRSEPWTPQFLDAEQIERFLIDGYLVIEGAFDPAVAQRWREGGERRVREDPTRWVRGYDPEHRAGRLDDFEIARPSTWSWPRIEILGDETLDIAELSPKGWAAICDILGGPDRIKTKTWKNYLILNLCGDAHLGQVPPEPHWSSWHIDDPGPLTRLDAIRNGLVCITVVSDLQPLSGNTWLAVDSPQRVIHELAHKPGGVDFANNRGTHITKQCARFHEVKGKAGDLYITHPLMMHSSSPNASGRPRWMGNPMVYLERPFNPFRPAAQLSLVEQSMRRVLEDTGTMERWVQR
;
A
#
# COMPACT_ATOMS: atom_id res chain seq x y z
N MET A 1 36.98 3.86 10.93
CA MET A 1 37.05 2.74 9.97
C MET A 1 36.72 1.47 10.72
N LEU A 2 35.88 0.61 10.14
CA LEU A 2 35.61 -0.72 10.72
C LEU A 2 36.89 -1.57 10.65
N ALA A 3 37.04 -2.52 11.56
CA ALA A 3 38.11 -3.52 11.44
C ALA A 3 37.87 -4.36 10.18
N GLU A 4 38.95 -4.74 9.49
CA GLU A 4 38.88 -5.61 8.32
C GLU A 4 38.27 -6.96 8.74
N VAL A 5 37.20 -7.38 8.06
CA VAL A 5 36.52 -8.64 8.35
C VAL A 5 37.27 -9.79 7.67
N ASP A 6 37.39 -10.93 8.35
CA ASP A 6 37.93 -12.15 7.74
C ASP A 6 37.12 -12.51 6.48
N GLN A 7 37.75 -12.36 5.33
CA GLN A 7 37.13 -12.57 4.02
C GLN A 7 36.59 -14.00 3.87
N ARG A 8 37.22 -15.01 4.48
CA ARG A 8 36.75 -16.40 4.41
C ARG A 8 35.46 -16.59 5.17
N LEU A 9 35.36 -16.04 6.38
CA LEU A 9 34.14 -16.09 7.18
C LEU A 9 33.00 -15.31 6.51
N TYR A 10 33.32 -14.14 5.93
CA TYR A 10 32.34 -13.38 5.17
C TYR A 10 31.83 -14.14 3.95
N MET A 11 32.71 -14.76 3.15
CA MET A 11 32.28 -15.53 1.98
C MET A 11 31.40 -16.73 2.36
N ARG A 12 31.74 -17.44 3.44
CA ARG A 12 30.89 -18.52 3.99
C ARG A 12 29.51 -18.01 4.39
N LEU A 13 29.44 -16.87 5.07
CA LEU A 13 28.17 -16.22 5.40
C LEU A 13 27.41 -15.86 4.13
N TYR A 14 28.06 -15.16 3.20
CA TYR A 14 27.48 -14.69 1.94
C TYR A 14 26.86 -15.82 1.10
N GLU A 15 27.50 -16.98 1.02
CA GLU A 15 26.96 -18.19 0.38
C GLU A 15 25.63 -18.63 1.01
N GLN A 16 25.56 -18.68 2.35
CA GLN A 16 24.32 -19.01 3.07
C GLN A 16 23.21 -18.00 2.76
N LEU A 17 23.53 -16.70 2.79
CA LEU A 17 22.57 -15.62 2.56
C LEU A 17 22.02 -15.61 1.13
N ASN A 18 22.86 -15.91 0.13
CA ASN A 18 22.45 -16.02 -1.26
C ASN A 18 21.45 -17.17 -1.48
N GLU A 19 21.62 -18.27 -0.76
CA GLU A 19 20.72 -19.42 -0.82
C GLU A 19 19.50 -19.27 0.10
N GLY A 20 19.37 -18.14 0.80
CA GLY A 20 18.24 -17.88 1.70
C GLY A 20 18.29 -18.67 3.01
N ARG A 21 19.47 -19.18 3.39
CA ARG A 21 19.68 -19.95 4.61
C ARG A 21 20.15 -19.06 5.75
N HIS A 22 19.33 -18.09 6.14
CA HIS A 22 19.68 -17.10 7.16
C HIS A 22 19.81 -17.69 8.58
N ASP A 23 19.06 -18.76 8.87
CA ASP A 23 18.99 -19.45 10.18
C ASP A 23 19.79 -20.77 10.20
N SER A 24 20.72 -20.97 9.25
CA SER A 24 21.57 -22.16 9.30
C SER A 24 22.61 -22.04 10.42
N ALA A 25 22.99 -23.17 11.01
CA ALA A 25 24.06 -23.22 12.01
C ALA A 25 25.36 -22.57 11.50
N VAL A 26 25.63 -22.66 10.19
CA VAL A 26 26.78 -22.03 9.53
C VAL A 26 26.63 -20.50 9.49
N ALA A 27 25.44 -19.98 9.13
CA ALA A 27 25.18 -18.55 9.13
C ALA A 27 25.32 -17.96 10.54
N ASP A 28 24.77 -18.65 11.56
CA ASP A 28 24.88 -18.23 12.97
C ASP A 28 26.29 -18.30 13.53
N GLU A 29 27.06 -19.33 13.17
CA GLU A 29 28.48 -19.42 13.52
C GLU A 29 29.26 -18.25 12.92
N CYS A 30 29.13 -18.02 11.61
CA CYS A 30 29.83 -16.94 10.93
C CYS A 30 29.41 -15.56 11.47
N ALA A 31 28.12 -15.35 11.74
CA ALA A 31 27.63 -14.10 12.32
C ALA A 31 28.22 -13.83 13.71
N ARG A 32 28.27 -14.84 14.58
CA ARG A 32 28.89 -14.73 15.91
C ARG A 32 30.39 -14.46 15.82
N SER A 33 31.10 -15.11 14.90
CA SER A 33 32.55 -14.94 14.74
C SER A 33 32.92 -13.57 14.17
N ILE A 34 32.14 -13.03 13.21
CA ILE A 34 32.39 -11.72 12.60
C ILE A 34 31.92 -10.58 13.51
N GLY A 35 30.84 -10.78 14.27
CA GLY A 35 30.27 -9.77 15.16
C GLY A 35 29.27 -8.84 14.45
N ALA A 36 29.11 -7.62 14.97
CA ALA A 36 28.06 -6.68 14.54
C ALA A 36 27.93 -6.51 13.00
N PRO A 37 29.02 -6.41 12.21
CA PRO A 37 28.91 -6.30 10.76
C PRO A 37 28.14 -7.43 10.07
N ALA A 38 28.30 -8.68 10.52
CA ALA A 38 27.62 -9.81 9.90
C ALA A 38 26.12 -9.80 10.14
N TYR A 39 25.68 -9.35 11.32
CA TYR A 39 24.27 -9.17 11.62
C TYR A 39 23.66 -8.05 10.75
N VAL A 40 24.38 -6.94 10.53
CA VAL A 40 23.95 -5.90 9.56
C VAL A 40 23.79 -6.49 8.15
N ILE A 41 24.77 -7.28 7.68
CA ILE A 41 24.73 -7.91 6.36
C ILE A 41 23.57 -8.90 6.24
N ARG A 42 23.35 -9.74 7.25
CA ARG A 42 22.24 -10.69 7.29
C ARG A 42 20.89 -9.98 7.33
N GLY A 43 20.76 -8.95 8.16
CA GLY A 43 19.57 -8.10 8.26
C GLY A 43 19.23 -7.43 6.92
N MET A 44 20.22 -6.88 6.21
CA MET A 44 20.01 -6.32 4.86
C MET A 44 19.56 -7.39 3.86
N SER A 45 20.14 -8.60 3.92
CA SER A 45 19.71 -9.73 3.05
C SER A 45 18.27 -10.16 3.34
N ARG A 46 17.86 -10.19 4.61
CA ARG A 46 16.49 -10.46 5.02
C ARG A 46 15.52 -9.37 4.56
N ALA A 47 15.88 -8.10 4.73
CA ALA A 47 15.08 -6.96 4.30
C ALA A 47 14.81 -6.98 2.78
N ARG A 48 15.80 -7.38 1.95
CA ARG A 48 15.59 -7.55 0.48
C ARG A 48 14.58 -8.62 0.11
N ARG A 49 14.38 -9.59 1.00
CA ARG A 49 13.46 -10.71 0.81
C ARG A 49 12.15 -10.49 1.59
N HIS A 50 11.94 -9.29 2.13
CA HIS A 50 10.78 -8.93 2.93
C HIS A 50 10.61 -9.79 4.20
N LEU A 51 11.70 -10.35 4.71
CA LEU A 51 11.76 -11.08 5.98
C LEU A 51 11.93 -10.08 7.13
N TRP A 52 10.86 -9.31 7.40
CA TRP A 52 10.91 -8.13 8.27
C TRP A 52 11.23 -8.43 9.73
N ALA A 53 10.66 -9.50 10.29
CA ALA A 53 10.89 -9.87 11.68
C ALA A 53 12.33 -10.32 11.90
N GLY A 54 12.84 -11.18 11.02
CA GLY A 54 14.23 -11.58 11.06
C GLY A 54 15.19 -10.40 10.81
N ALA A 55 14.85 -9.48 9.90
CA ALA A 55 15.67 -8.29 9.63
C ALA A 55 15.78 -7.37 10.85
N ARG A 56 14.66 -7.09 11.54
CA ARG A 56 14.66 -6.30 12.78
C ARG A 56 15.51 -6.94 13.87
N ALA A 57 15.35 -8.25 14.08
CA ALA A 57 16.13 -8.99 15.07
C ALA A 57 17.64 -8.88 14.77
N ASP A 58 18.03 -9.03 13.51
CA ASP A 58 19.43 -8.90 13.09
C ASP A 58 19.97 -7.48 13.27
N PHE A 59 19.20 -6.44 12.92
CA PHE A 59 19.62 -5.05 13.17
C PHE A 59 19.72 -4.73 14.67
N GLY A 60 18.79 -5.24 15.48
CA GLY A 60 18.81 -5.08 16.94
C GLY A 60 20.05 -5.73 17.58
N GLU A 61 20.36 -6.97 17.17
CA GLU A 61 21.55 -7.70 17.63
C GLU A 61 22.85 -7.01 17.15
N ALA A 62 22.87 -6.46 15.93
CA ALA A 62 23.98 -5.67 15.44
C ALA A 62 24.23 -4.43 16.32
N LEU A 63 23.18 -3.69 16.66
CA LEU A 63 23.24 -2.50 17.52
C LEU A 63 23.71 -2.86 18.94
N ALA A 64 23.14 -3.91 19.54
CA ALA A 64 23.52 -4.38 20.87
C ALA A 64 25.02 -4.71 20.91
N ARG A 65 25.52 -5.49 19.95
CA ARG A 65 26.94 -5.84 19.85
C ARG A 65 27.85 -4.64 19.60
N ASN A 66 27.41 -3.70 18.75
CA ASN A 66 28.18 -2.49 18.46
C ASN A 66 28.34 -1.62 19.70
N ARG A 67 27.26 -1.46 20.49
CA ARG A 67 27.25 -0.67 21.72
C ARG A 67 28.07 -1.30 22.85
N SER A 68 28.15 -2.64 22.89
CA SER A 68 29.01 -3.36 23.84
C SER A 68 30.48 -3.47 23.39
N ALA A 69 30.82 -3.06 22.17
CA ALA A 69 32.19 -3.13 21.68
C ALA A 69 33.09 -2.07 22.35
N PRO A 70 34.39 -2.35 22.57
CA PRO A 70 35.32 -1.37 23.15
C PRO A 70 35.45 -0.06 22.34
N ARG A 71 35.17 -0.13 21.04
CA ARG A 71 35.14 1.01 20.12
C ARG A 71 33.92 0.88 19.20
N PRO A 72 32.75 1.41 19.60
CA PRO A 72 31.56 1.40 18.77
C PRO A 72 31.80 2.12 17.45
N ALA A 73 31.28 1.57 16.36
CA ALA A 73 31.39 2.15 15.04
C ALA A 73 30.09 2.87 14.69
N GLY A 74 30.13 4.21 14.60
CA GLY A 74 28.95 5.00 14.18
C GLY A 74 28.42 4.61 12.79
N LEU A 75 29.22 3.93 11.96
CA LEU A 75 28.76 3.37 10.69
C LEU A 75 27.80 2.19 10.87
N VAL A 76 28.00 1.36 11.90
CA VAL A 76 27.05 0.27 12.21
C VAL A 76 25.74 0.86 12.68
N ASP A 77 25.77 1.84 13.59
CA ASP A 77 24.55 2.53 14.04
C ASP A 77 23.82 3.20 12.88
N PHE A 78 24.57 3.84 11.96
CA PHE A 78 23.99 4.45 10.77
C PHE A 78 23.29 3.42 9.86
N VAL A 79 23.99 2.35 9.47
CA VAL A 79 23.43 1.37 8.53
C VAL A 79 22.33 0.53 9.17
N ALA A 80 22.49 0.12 10.43
CA ALA A 80 21.45 -0.58 11.17
C ALA A 80 20.24 0.33 11.44
N GLY A 81 20.43 1.64 11.65
CA GLY A 81 19.33 2.59 11.78
C GLY A 81 18.52 2.73 10.49
N VAL A 82 19.18 2.92 9.34
CA VAL A 82 18.50 2.92 8.04
C VAL A 82 17.84 1.56 7.75
N GLY A 83 18.52 0.46 8.05
CA GLY A 83 17.98 -0.89 7.89
C GLY A 83 16.75 -1.15 8.77
N SER A 84 16.76 -0.67 10.01
CA SER A 84 15.63 -0.78 10.94
C SER A 84 14.42 -0.02 10.42
N PHE A 85 14.63 1.16 9.82
CA PHE A 85 13.56 1.93 9.18
C PHE A 85 12.91 1.11 8.04
N ILE A 86 13.72 0.57 7.15
CA ILE A 86 13.27 -0.30 6.04
C ILE A 86 12.54 -1.54 6.57
N ALA A 87 13.03 -2.10 7.68
CA ALA A 87 12.41 -3.23 8.37
C ALA A 87 11.22 -2.83 9.27
N ARG A 88 10.74 -1.58 9.18
CA ARG A 88 9.55 -1.05 9.86
C ARG A 88 9.66 -1.01 11.38
N ASP A 89 10.88 -0.83 11.88
CA ASP A 89 11.16 -0.51 13.28
C ASP A 89 11.60 0.96 13.40
N TYR A 90 10.61 1.85 13.40
CA TYR A 90 10.83 3.29 13.35
C TYR A 90 11.50 3.83 14.63
N THR A 91 11.16 3.27 15.78
CA THR A 91 11.79 3.63 17.06
C THR A 91 13.26 3.23 17.06
N GLN A 92 13.58 1.97 16.75
CA GLN A 92 14.98 1.51 16.68
C GLN A 92 15.77 2.28 15.62
N ALA A 93 15.14 2.62 14.50
CA ALA A 93 15.75 3.40 13.43
C ALA A 93 16.21 4.78 13.90
N LEU A 94 15.30 5.56 14.51
CA LEU A 94 15.60 6.92 14.95
C LEU A 94 16.59 6.92 16.12
N ASP A 95 16.50 5.96 17.04
CA ASP A 95 17.46 5.80 18.13
C ASP A 95 18.87 5.51 17.59
N ALA A 96 19.00 4.57 16.66
CA ALA A 96 20.28 4.22 16.05
C ALA A 96 20.86 5.36 15.21
N LEU A 97 20.04 6.06 14.43
CA LEU A 97 20.50 7.24 13.68
C LEU A 97 20.89 8.40 14.61
N GLY A 98 20.19 8.56 15.74
CA GLY A 98 20.54 9.51 16.80
C GLY A 98 21.92 9.23 17.40
N GLU A 99 22.24 7.97 17.68
CA GLU A 99 23.60 7.58 18.12
C GLU A 99 24.65 7.83 17.02
N ALA A 100 24.34 7.47 15.77
CA ALA A 100 25.22 7.76 14.63
C ALA A 100 25.46 9.28 14.45
N ALA A 101 24.47 10.11 14.76
CA ALA A 101 24.55 11.58 14.76
C ALA A 101 25.42 12.17 15.89
N ARG A 102 25.82 11.37 16.88
CA ARG A 102 26.75 11.76 17.95
C ARG A 102 28.16 11.20 17.77
N CYS A 103 28.40 10.42 16.71
CA CYS A 103 29.71 9.82 16.48
C CYS A 103 30.77 10.87 16.04
N ASN A 104 32.04 10.57 16.30
CA ASN A 104 33.18 11.43 15.94
C ASN A 104 33.57 11.38 14.44
N GLN A 105 32.68 10.92 13.55
CA GLN A 105 32.94 10.80 12.11
C GLN A 105 32.08 11.82 11.35
N PRO A 106 32.62 12.98 10.92
CA PRO A 106 31.82 14.11 10.43
C PRO A 106 30.87 13.76 9.27
N ARG A 107 31.31 12.90 8.34
CA ARG A 107 30.47 12.46 7.20
C ARG A 107 29.27 11.62 7.63
N ILE A 108 29.46 10.73 8.61
CA ILE A 108 28.38 9.89 9.13
C ILE A 108 27.46 10.71 9.99
N GLN A 109 28.03 11.53 10.88
CA GLN A 109 27.29 12.45 11.74
C GLN A 109 26.32 13.32 10.94
N ALA A 110 26.80 14.03 9.91
CA ALA A 110 25.96 14.93 9.11
C ALA A 110 24.84 14.16 8.39
N ARG A 111 25.15 13.00 7.81
CA ARG A 111 24.18 12.20 7.05
C ARG A 111 23.16 11.51 7.94
N ALA A 112 23.57 11.07 9.13
CA ALA A 112 22.69 10.49 10.12
C ALA A 112 21.69 11.54 10.65
N ARG A 113 22.15 12.77 10.95
CA ARG A 113 21.26 13.86 11.37
C ARG A 113 20.22 14.21 10.31
N ALA A 114 20.65 14.36 9.07
CA ALA A 114 19.75 14.68 7.96
C ALA A 114 18.67 13.59 7.82
N LEU A 115 19.06 12.32 7.70
CA LEU A 115 18.11 11.22 7.56
C LEU A 115 17.21 11.03 8.77
N ALA A 116 17.74 11.19 9.98
CA ALA A 116 16.93 11.09 11.20
C ALA A 116 15.89 12.22 11.27
N SER A 117 16.24 13.43 10.84
CA SER A 117 15.28 14.54 10.74
C SER A 117 14.22 14.24 9.68
N ASP A 118 14.63 13.82 8.48
CA ASP A 118 13.71 13.51 7.38
C ASP A 118 12.73 12.39 7.77
N PHE A 119 13.22 11.35 8.45
CA PHE A 119 12.39 10.25 8.95
C PHE A 119 11.45 10.70 10.07
N ALA A 120 11.95 11.47 11.04
CA ALA A 120 11.10 12.01 12.10
C ALA A 120 9.99 12.89 11.53
N ASP A 121 10.29 13.69 10.50
CA ASP A 121 9.32 14.53 9.80
C ASP A 121 8.26 13.71 9.08
N ALA A 122 8.68 12.71 8.31
CA ALA A 122 7.76 11.84 7.59
C ALA A 122 6.84 11.04 8.53
N LEU A 123 7.30 10.75 9.75
CA LEU A 123 6.54 10.05 10.79
C LEU A 123 5.67 10.99 11.64
N GLY A 124 5.81 12.32 11.51
CA GLY A 124 5.13 13.29 12.39
C GLY A 124 5.70 13.36 13.82
N TRP A 125 6.93 12.87 14.03
CA TRP A 125 7.58 12.79 15.35
C TRP A 125 8.39 14.06 15.65
N ALA A 126 7.68 15.18 15.80
CA ALA A 126 8.30 16.49 16.02
C ALA A 126 9.23 16.55 17.25
N ALA A 127 8.93 15.82 18.32
CA ALA A 127 9.82 15.72 19.48
C ALA A 127 11.17 15.07 19.13
N ALA A 128 11.16 13.98 18.35
CA ALA A 128 12.37 13.35 17.85
C ALA A 128 13.14 14.28 16.90
N ARG A 129 12.44 14.98 15.99
CA ARG A 129 13.04 15.98 15.10
C ARG A 129 13.78 17.07 15.88
N ARG A 130 13.19 17.64 16.92
CA ARG A 130 13.82 18.71 17.73
C ARG A 130 15.04 18.23 18.50
N ARG A 131 15.06 16.99 19.00
CA ARG A 131 16.27 16.41 19.63
C ARG A 131 17.45 16.33 18.65
N LEU A 132 17.16 16.34 17.34
CA LEU A 132 18.13 16.26 16.25
C LEU A 132 18.46 17.64 15.63
N ALA A 133 17.61 18.64 15.85
CA ALA A 133 17.80 20.00 15.38
C ALA A 133 18.84 20.78 16.22
N PRO A 134 19.58 21.73 15.62
CA PRO A 134 20.45 22.64 16.39
C PRO A 134 19.62 23.52 17.34
N ALA A 135 20.22 23.90 18.47
CA ALA A 135 19.53 24.53 19.62
C ALA A 135 18.97 25.95 19.39
N ASP A 136 19.09 26.52 18.19
CA ASP A 136 18.59 27.85 17.85
C ASP A 136 17.24 27.73 17.11
N GLU A 137 16.18 27.43 17.85
CA GLU A 137 14.82 27.72 17.41
C GLU A 137 14.33 28.98 18.14
N ALA A 138 13.98 30.01 17.36
CA ALA A 138 13.50 31.28 17.87
C ALA A 138 12.23 31.11 18.74
N GLU A 139 12.07 32.02 19.70
CA GLU A 139 10.83 32.22 20.44
C GLU A 139 9.69 32.47 19.44
N VAL A 140 8.64 31.64 19.50
CA VAL A 140 7.45 31.77 18.67
C VAL A 140 6.42 32.49 19.52
N HIS A 141 6.09 33.72 19.13
CA HIS A 141 5.04 34.51 19.75
C HIS A 141 3.73 34.23 19.01
N ALA A 142 2.80 33.52 19.66
CA ALA A 142 1.45 33.34 19.14
C ALA A 142 0.58 34.52 19.61
N SER A 143 -0.18 35.09 18.69
CA SER A 143 -1.06 36.23 18.92
C SER A 143 -2.56 35.86 18.89
N THR A 144 -2.88 34.62 18.49
CA THR A 144 -4.24 34.09 18.43
C THR A 144 -4.33 32.67 19.03
N VAL A 145 -5.54 32.25 19.42
CA VAL A 145 -5.80 30.89 19.94
C VAL A 145 -5.44 29.81 18.90
N ASP A 146 -5.72 30.05 17.62
CA ASP A 146 -5.39 29.13 16.52
C ASP A 146 -3.88 28.99 16.33
N GLU A 147 -3.13 30.10 16.40
CA GLU A 147 -1.66 30.07 16.36
C GLU A 147 -1.07 29.32 17.57
N ALA A 148 -1.65 29.49 18.76
CA ALA A 148 -1.23 28.77 19.95
C ALA A 148 -1.52 27.26 19.82
N LEU A 149 -2.68 26.86 19.31
CA LEU A 149 -3.02 25.46 19.05
C LEU A 149 -2.12 24.82 18.00
N ALA A 150 -1.67 25.58 16.98
CA ALA A 150 -0.73 25.06 15.98
C ALA A 150 0.60 24.59 16.59
N LEU A 151 1.04 25.19 17.72
CA LEU A 151 2.27 24.81 18.42
C LEU A 151 2.25 23.36 18.93
N ARG A 152 1.07 22.79 19.19
CA ARG A 152 0.94 21.38 19.61
C ARG A 152 1.51 20.45 18.54
N PHE A 153 1.27 20.74 17.26
CA PHE A 153 1.72 19.94 16.12
C PHE A 153 3.21 20.09 15.80
N CYS A 154 3.85 21.12 16.37
CA CYS A 154 5.31 21.25 16.40
C CYS A 154 5.94 20.41 17.54
N GLY A 155 5.16 19.51 18.15
CA GLY A 155 5.54 18.71 19.30
C GLY A 155 5.71 19.53 20.58
N ALA A 156 5.23 20.77 20.64
CA ALA A 156 5.43 21.69 21.75
C ALA A 156 4.14 21.97 22.54
N PRO A 157 3.47 20.94 23.11
CA PRO A 157 2.20 21.16 23.81
C PRO A 157 2.36 22.06 25.04
N GLU A 158 3.52 22.03 25.71
CA GLU A 158 3.85 22.93 26.82
C GLU A 158 3.85 24.41 26.36
N ARG A 159 4.46 24.67 25.20
CA ARG A 159 4.50 26.02 24.60
C ARG A 159 3.11 26.46 24.11
N ALA A 160 2.29 25.51 23.65
CA ALA A 160 0.90 25.78 23.33
C ALA A 160 0.13 26.20 24.60
N ALA A 161 0.35 25.53 25.72
CA ALA A 161 -0.23 25.90 27.01
C ALA A 161 0.22 27.29 27.48
N GLU A 162 1.52 27.57 27.45
CA GLU A 162 2.09 28.88 27.79
C GLU A 162 1.52 30.00 26.90
N ALA A 163 1.44 29.77 25.60
CA ALA A 163 0.86 30.72 24.64
C ALA A 163 -0.63 30.96 24.91
N LEU A 164 -1.41 29.91 25.19
CA LEU A 164 -2.81 30.05 25.58
C LEU A 164 -2.96 30.82 26.89
N ASP A 165 -2.12 30.52 27.89
CA ASP A 165 -2.14 31.21 29.18
C ASP A 165 -1.76 32.70 29.04
N ALA A 166 -0.85 33.04 28.11
CA ALA A 166 -0.52 34.44 27.80
C ALA A 166 -1.63 35.18 27.05
N LEU A 167 -2.45 34.46 26.27
CA LEU A 167 -3.64 35.00 25.60
C LEU A 167 -4.85 35.08 26.53
N ALA A 168 -4.75 34.54 27.76
CA ALA A 168 -5.86 34.56 28.71
C ALA A 168 -6.18 36.01 29.10
N PRO A 169 -7.46 36.43 29.07
CA PRO A 169 -7.85 37.76 29.49
C PRO A 169 -7.57 37.97 30.99
N SER A 170 -6.83 39.03 31.33
CA SER A 170 -6.50 39.38 32.73
C SER A 170 -7.71 39.87 33.54
N ASP A 171 -8.69 40.50 32.87
CA ASP A 171 -9.79 41.24 33.52
C ASP A 171 -11.20 40.83 33.04
N ALA A 172 -11.33 39.75 32.27
CA ALA A 172 -12.60 39.27 31.71
C ALA A 172 -12.73 37.74 31.79
N PRO A 173 -13.95 37.17 31.82
CA PRO A 173 -14.14 35.73 31.75
C PRO A 173 -13.57 35.17 30.43
N PRO A 174 -12.96 33.97 30.44
CA PRO A 174 -12.41 33.37 29.23
C PRO A 174 -13.52 33.04 28.23
N SER A 175 -13.22 33.14 26.93
CA SER A 175 -14.16 32.74 25.88
C SER A 175 -14.34 31.21 25.87
N PRO A 176 -15.51 30.69 25.43
CA PRO A 176 -15.70 29.25 25.26
C PRO A 176 -14.62 28.60 24.40
N GLU A 177 -14.23 29.26 23.31
CA GLU A 177 -13.17 28.80 22.38
C GLU A 177 -11.82 28.64 23.09
N TRP A 178 -11.44 29.60 23.93
CA TRP A 178 -10.21 29.52 24.71
C TRP A 178 -10.26 28.37 25.72
N VAL A 179 -11.41 28.22 26.42
CA VAL A 179 -11.59 27.14 27.39
C VAL A 179 -11.48 25.78 26.71
N ASP A 180 -12.16 25.59 25.58
CA ASP A 180 -12.10 24.36 24.79
C ASP A 180 -10.66 24.09 24.35
N ALA A 181 -9.96 25.08 23.78
CA ALA A 181 -8.56 24.96 23.36
C ALA A 181 -7.66 24.56 24.54
N ARG A 182 -7.81 25.20 25.70
CA ARG A 182 -6.98 24.96 26.87
C ARG A 182 -7.25 23.60 27.51
N VAL A 183 -8.50 23.15 27.57
CA VAL A 183 -8.88 21.79 28.04
C VAL A 183 -8.27 20.73 27.12
N ARG A 184 -8.35 20.90 25.80
CA ARG A 184 -7.73 19.97 24.85
C ARG A 184 -6.23 19.86 25.05
N VAL A 185 -5.54 20.99 25.27
CA VAL A 185 -4.10 20.99 25.58
C VAL A 185 -3.80 20.34 26.94
N ASP A 186 -4.60 20.60 27.98
CA ASP A 186 -4.44 19.93 29.29
C ASP A 186 -4.57 18.39 29.15
N LEU A 187 -5.56 17.91 28.40
CA LEU A 187 -5.72 16.47 28.09
C LEU A 187 -4.53 15.92 27.27
N LEU A 188 -4.05 16.69 26.29
CA LEU A 188 -2.87 16.35 25.50
C LEU A 188 -1.59 16.26 26.35
N LEU A 189 -1.49 17.06 27.41
CA LEU A 189 -0.40 17.01 28.40
C LEU A 189 -0.60 15.91 29.46
N GLY A 190 -1.80 15.34 29.55
CA GLY A 190 -2.14 14.31 30.54
C GLY A 190 -2.55 14.89 31.89
N ASP A 191 -2.88 16.18 31.94
CA ASP A 191 -3.35 16.87 33.15
C ASP A 191 -4.87 17.00 33.17
N ALA A 192 -5.56 15.85 33.22
CA ALA A 192 -7.02 15.80 33.31
C ALA A 192 -7.55 16.50 34.58
N ALA A 193 -6.73 16.60 35.64
CA ALA A 193 -7.09 17.28 36.87
C ALA A 193 -7.18 18.80 36.67
N ALA A 194 -6.18 19.40 36.02
CA ALA A 194 -6.22 20.82 35.65
C ALA A 194 -7.36 21.11 34.68
N ALA A 195 -7.56 20.26 33.67
CA ALA A 195 -8.66 20.39 32.72
C ALA A 195 -10.02 20.41 33.43
N HIS A 196 -10.23 19.50 34.39
CA HIS A 196 -11.46 19.43 35.18
C HIS A 196 -11.65 20.66 36.07
N ALA A 197 -10.60 21.06 36.81
CA ALA A 197 -10.65 22.25 37.66
C ALA A 197 -11.01 23.51 36.88
N ARG A 198 -10.51 23.63 35.64
CA ARG A 198 -10.80 24.75 34.74
C ARG A 198 -12.27 24.82 34.35
N VAL A 199 -12.88 23.68 34.01
CA VAL A 199 -14.31 23.60 33.65
C VAL A 199 -15.22 23.82 34.87
N GLU A 200 -14.82 23.34 36.05
CA GLU A 200 -15.58 23.54 37.29
C GLU A 200 -15.50 24.98 37.82
N ALA A 201 -14.43 25.72 37.51
CA ALA A 201 -14.31 27.13 37.84
C ALA A 201 -15.23 28.04 37.02
N LEU A 202 -15.79 27.55 35.91
CA LEU A 202 -16.70 28.32 35.04
C LEU A 202 -18.05 28.55 35.71
N SER A 203 -18.71 29.66 35.36
CA SER A 203 -20.11 29.88 35.69
C SER A 203 -21.01 28.81 35.05
N PRO A 204 -22.22 28.54 35.58
CA PRO A 204 -23.12 27.54 35.01
C PRO A 204 -23.45 27.77 33.53
N SER A 205 -23.65 29.04 33.12
CA SER A 205 -23.96 29.37 31.72
C SER A 205 -22.78 29.10 30.78
N LEU A 206 -21.56 29.43 31.18
CA LEU A 206 -20.37 29.20 30.37
C LEU A 206 -20.03 27.70 30.31
N ARG A 207 -20.25 26.97 31.41
CA ARG A 207 -20.12 25.51 31.45
C ARG A 207 -21.07 24.80 30.48
N GLU A 208 -22.28 25.33 30.31
CA GLU A 208 -23.21 24.81 29.30
C GLU A 208 -22.77 25.11 27.86
N SER A 209 -21.94 26.13 27.63
CA SER A 209 -21.41 26.45 26.30
C SER A 209 -20.20 25.63 25.85
N VAL A 210 -19.58 24.85 26.76
CA VAL A 210 -18.39 24.02 26.50
C VAL A 210 -18.70 22.52 26.60
N GLN A 211 -19.83 22.09 26.02
CA GLN A 211 -20.29 20.68 26.11
C GLN A 211 -19.28 19.70 25.53
N HIS A 212 -18.56 20.10 24.48
CA HIS A 212 -17.54 19.26 23.85
C HIS A 212 -16.39 18.95 24.82
N ALA A 213 -15.80 19.97 25.45
CA ALA A 213 -14.80 19.80 26.50
C ALA A 213 -15.31 18.94 27.66
N ARG A 214 -16.57 19.11 28.07
CA ARG A 214 -17.19 18.28 29.11
C ARG A 214 -17.39 16.83 28.67
N ALA A 215 -17.66 16.57 27.40
CA ALA A 215 -17.80 15.22 26.86
C ALA A 215 -16.43 14.51 26.81
N LEU A 216 -15.35 15.21 26.43
CA LEU A 216 -13.97 14.69 26.48
C LEU A 216 -13.58 14.30 27.91
N LEU A 217 -13.84 15.18 28.90
CA LEU A 217 -13.57 14.89 30.31
C LEU A 217 -14.40 13.70 30.84
N ALA A 218 -15.62 13.50 30.34
CA ALA A 218 -16.42 12.32 30.68
C ALA A 218 -15.82 11.05 30.10
N LEU A 219 -15.29 11.09 28.88
CA LEU A 219 -14.63 9.95 28.24
C LEU A 219 -13.41 9.50 29.02
N GLU A 220 -12.54 10.44 29.41
CA GLU A 220 -11.37 10.19 30.27
C GLU A 220 -11.73 9.53 31.60
N ARG A 221 -12.91 9.84 32.15
CA ARG A 221 -13.43 9.28 33.41
C ARG A 221 -14.26 8.01 33.22
N GLY A 222 -14.47 7.55 31.99
CA GLY A 222 -15.34 6.42 31.67
C GLY A 222 -16.84 6.68 31.94
N GLU A 223 -17.27 7.94 32.01
CA GLU A 223 -18.64 8.34 32.34
C GLU A 223 -19.55 8.30 31.10
N ALA A 224 -19.73 7.11 30.50
CA ALA A 224 -20.38 6.93 29.20
C ALA A 224 -21.77 7.59 29.08
N LYS A 225 -22.62 7.48 30.11
CA LYS A 225 -23.95 8.12 30.13
C LYS A 225 -23.88 9.64 30.05
N ALA A 226 -22.86 10.24 30.68
CA ALA A 226 -22.67 11.69 30.64
C ALA A 226 -22.24 12.14 29.23
N ILE A 227 -21.46 11.32 28.51
CA ILE A 227 -21.09 11.58 27.11
C ILE A 227 -22.33 11.56 26.22
N ILE A 228 -23.21 10.56 26.35
CA ILE A 228 -24.46 10.48 25.58
C ILE A 228 -25.29 11.75 25.76
N VAL A 229 -25.47 12.20 27.00
CA VAL A 229 -26.25 13.43 27.30
C VAL A 229 -25.57 14.68 26.74
N ARG A 230 -24.25 14.81 26.88
CA ARG A 230 -23.48 16.00 26.47
C ARG A 230 -23.27 16.10 24.95
N THR A 231 -23.35 14.97 24.25
CA THR A 231 -23.23 14.90 22.79
C THR A 231 -24.59 14.85 22.09
N ALA A 232 -25.69 14.72 22.83
CA ALA A 232 -27.03 14.82 22.28
C ALA A 232 -27.35 16.28 21.92
N GLN A 233 -27.73 16.57 20.68
CA GLN A 233 -28.24 17.89 20.34
C GLN A 233 -29.64 18.11 20.94
N PRO A 234 -29.99 19.34 21.37
CA PRO A 234 -31.38 19.64 21.69
C PRO A 234 -32.23 19.51 20.42
N ARG A 235 -33.31 18.74 20.49
CA ARG A 235 -34.36 18.71 19.47
C ARG A 235 -34.85 20.16 19.24
N PRO A 236 -34.96 20.66 18.01
CA PRO A 236 -35.67 21.92 17.78
C PRO A 236 -37.07 21.76 18.39
N ALA A 237 -37.45 22.69 19.28
CA ALA A 237 -38.83 22.78 19.72
C ALA A 237 -39.64 23.33 18.56
N ASP A 238 -40.06 22.47 17.63
CA ASP A 238 -41.13 22.81 16.70
C ASP A 238 -42.46 22.59 17.42
N ASP A 239 -43.16 23.70 17.61
CA ASP A 239 -44.53 23.74 18.08
C ASP A 239 -45.43 22.94 17.13
N GLY A 240 -45.72 21.70 17.50
CA GLY A 240 -46.97 21.03 17.16
C GLY A 240 -47.03 20.20 15.88
N ASP A 241 -46.16 19.20 15.70
CA ASP A 241 -46.48 18.09 14.78
C ASP A 241 -46.21 16.71 15.40
N GLU A 242 -47.25 15.87 15.36
CA GLU A 242 -47.26 14.50 15.86
C GLU A 242 -46.53 13.56 14.88
N ALA A 243 -45.70 12.69 15.46
CA ALA A 243 -45.13 11.48 14.83
C ALA A 243 -44.26 11.67 13.58
N ALA A 244 -43.08 12.26 13.75
CA ALA A 244 -41.94 11.97 12.88
C ALA A 244 -41.37 10.57 13.18
N ASN A 245 -41.06 9.82 12.12
CA ASN A 245 -40.52 8.46 12.14
C ASN A 245 -39.19 8.43 12.94
N PRO A 246 -38.95 7.46 13.86
CA PRO A 246 -37.70 7.40 14.62
C PRO A 246 -36.43 7.25 13.75
N ASP A 247 -36.58 6.87 12.49
CA ASP A 247 -35.48 6.80 11.51
C ASP A 247 -35.08 8.15 10.87
N ASP A 248 -35.82 9.23 11.11
CA ASP A 248 -35.53 10.58 10.57
C ASP A 248 -34.63 11.43 11.49
N ALA A 249 -34.07 10.86 12.57
CA ALA A 249 -33.26 11.57 13.57
C ALA A 249 -31.74 11.57 13.29
N ALA A 250 -31.30 11.63 12.03
CA ALA A 250 -29.87 11.53 11.69
C ALA A 250 -29.41 12.54 10.63
N THR A 251 -29.55 13.84 10.93
CA THR A 251 -28.62 14.85 10.41
C THR A 251 -27.72 15.31 11.55
N ASP A 252 -26.83 14.43 12.00
CA ASP A 252 -25.71 14.79 12.88
C ASP A 252 -24.67 15.56 12.04
N SER A 253 -24.35 16.79 12.43
CA SER A 253 -23.41 17.66 11.69
C SER A 253 -22.00 17.75 12.30
N ASP A 254 -21.80 17.27 13.55
CA ASP A 254 -20.49 17.31 14.22
C ASP A 254 -19.84 15.90 14.30
N PRO A 255 -18.76 15.63 13.54
CA PRO A 255 -18.07 14.35 13.57
C PRO A 255 -17.44 14.02 14.93
N ALA A 256 -17.07 15.04 15.72
CA ALA A 256 -16.40 14.83 17.00
C ALA A 256 -17.39 14.40 18.09
N ALA A 257 -18.60 14.98 18.11
CA ALA A 257 -19.71 14.49 18.94
C ALA A 257 -20.11 13.05 18.59
N LEU A 258 -20.21 12.71 17.29
CA LEU A 258 -20.48 11.35 16.82
C LEU A 258 -19.40 10.34 17.28
N TYR A 259 -18.12 10.69 17.14
CA TYR A 259 -17.01 9.85 17.60
C TYR A 259 -17.09 9.57 19.11
N LEU A 260 -17.31 10.61 19.93
CA LEU A 260 -17.44 10.48 21.38
C LEU A 260 -18.66 9.63 21.77
N ARG A 261 -19.79 9.81 21.09
CA ARG A 261 -21.00 9.01 21.29
C ARG A 261 -20.76 7.54 20.94
N GLY A 262 -20.10 7.26 19.82
CA GLY A 262 -19.70 5.91 19.42
C GLY A 262 -18.79 5.23 20.45
N ARG A 263 -17.79 5.95 20.96
CA ARG A 263 -16.92 5.49 22.07
C ARG A 263 -17.71 5.22 23.35
N ALA A 264 -18.67 6.07 23.70
CA ALA A 264 -19.54 5.87 24.87
C ALA A 264 -20.43 4.64 24.72
N LEU A 265 -21.00 4.40 23.54
CA LEU A 265 -21.81 3.22 23.25
C LEU A 265 -21.00 1.93 23.37
N MET A 266 -19.72 1.94 22.94
CA MET A 266 -18.80 0.81 23.19
C MET A 266 -18.63 0.54 24.69
N LEU A 267 -18.46 1.58 25.52
CA LEU A 267 -18.36 1.43 26.99
C LEU A 267 -19.65 0.93 27.63
N LEU A 268 -20.81 1.18 27.02
CA LEU A 268 -22.12 0.71 27.47
C LEU A 268 -22.44 -0.72 27.01
N GLY A 269 -21.61 -1.33 26.15
CA GLY A 269 -21.86 -2.67 25.61
C GLY A 269 -22.85 -2.67 24.44
N GLU A 270 -22.96 -1.57 23.70
CA GLU A 270 -23.87 -1.40 22.55
C GLU A 270 -23.09 -1.29 21.22
N PRO A 271 -22.31 -2.32 20.81
CA PRO A 271 -21.37 -2.21 19.68
C PRO A 271 -22.06 -2.02 18.33
N GLY A 272 -23.30 -2.50 18.17
CA GLY A 272 -24.07 -2.32 16.93
C GLY A 272 -24.51 -0.86 16.71
N GLU A 273 -24.92 -0.18 17.78
CA GLU A 273 -25.24 1.24 17.72
C GLU A 273 -23.98 2.10 17.60
N ALA A 274 -22.91 1.70 18.30
CA ALA A 274 -21.60 2.32 18.15
C ALA A 274 -21.12 2.29 16.70
N ALA A 275 -21.22 1.13 16.02
CA ALA A 275 -20.83 0.97 14.63
C ALA A 275 -21.62 1.91 13.68
N ARG A 276 -22.95 2.02 13.85
CA ARG A 276 -23.77 2.96 13.06
C ARG A 276 -23.36 4.42 13.28
N THR A 277 -23.15 4.80 14.54
CA THR A 277 -22.76 6.17 14.92
C THR A 277 -21.37 6.52 14.38
N LEU A 278 -20.42 5.59 14.47
CA LEU A 278 -19.05 5.78 13.98
C LEU A 278 -18.96 5.76 12.45
N GLU A 279 -19.85 5.03 11.76
CA GLU A 279 -19.97 5.10 10.30
C GLU A 279 -20.41 6.49 9.84
N ALA A 280 -21.38 7.10 10.52
CA ALA A 280 -21.78 8.49 10.26
C ALA A 280 -20.60 9.46 10.46
N ALA A 281 -19.81 9.28 11.53
CA ALA A 281 -18.59 10.07 11.76
C ALA A 281 -17.57 9.89 10.63
N ARG A 282 -17.41 8.66 10.13
CA ARG A 282 -16.47 8.32 9.05
C ARG A 282 -16.88 8.96 7.72
N VAL A 283 -18.18 9.08 7.44
CA VAL A 283 -18.64 9.77 6.22
C VAL A 283 -18.23 11.24 6.23
N LEU A 284 -18.33 11.90 7.39
CA LEU A 284 -17.97 13.31 7.55
C LEU A 284 -16.45 13.53 7.58
N THR A 285 -15.70 12.60 8.19
CA THR A 285 -14.24 12.67 8.32
C THR A 285 -13.59 11.37 7.83
N PRO A 286 -13.56 11.11 6.51
CA PRO A 286 -13.17 9.82 5.94
C PRO A 286 -11.70 9.44 6.16
N THR A 287 -10.85 10.40 6.47
CA THR A 287 -9.41 10.20 6.69
C THR A 287 -9.02 10.15 8.18
N SER A 288 -10.00 10.02 9.09
CA SER A 288 -9.74 9.98 10.53
C SER A 288 -9.34 8.58 11.00
N VAL A 289 -8.10 8.44 11.48
CA VAL A 289 -7.61 7.19 12.09
C VAL A 289 -8.42 6.81 13.34
N PRO A 290 -8.67 7.71 14.32
CA PRO A 290 -9.48 7.37 15.50
C PRO A 290 -10.87 6.82 15.14
N ILE A 291 -11.55 7.45 14.18
CA ILE A 291 -12.89 7.00 13.76
C ILE A 291 -12.82 5.63 13.09
N LEU A 292 -11.93 5.45 12.11
CA LEU A 292 -11.83 4.16 11.39
C LEU A 292 -11.44 3.03 12.35
N LEU A 293 -10.54 3.30 13.29
CA LEU A 293 -10.12 2.36 14.32
C LEU A 293 -11.28 1.96 15.23
N ALA A 294 -11.97 2.94 15.82
CA ALA A 294 -13.12 2.68 16.69
C ALA A 294 -14.25 1.95 15.96
N LEU A 295 -14.54 2.33 14.71
CA LEU A 295 -15.54 1.69 13.85
C LEU A 295 -15.19 0.23 13.60
N THR A 296 -13.92 -0.06 13.29
CA THR A 296 -13.44 -1.41 13.02
C THR A 296 -13.58 -2.29 14.26
N LEU A 297 -13.25 -1.76 15.45
CA LEU A 297 -13.44 -2.46 16.72
C LEU A 297 -14.91 -2.68 17.06
N ALA A 298 -15.78 -1.70 16.81
CA ALA A 298 -17.22 -1.82 17.05
C ALA A 298 -17.81 -2.94 16.19
N ARG A 299 -17.51 -2.95 14.88
CA ARG A 299 -17.96 -4.00 13.95
C ARG A 299 -17.42 -5.37 14.33
N TYR A 300 -16.14 -5.47 14.68
CA TYR A 300 -15.53 -6.71 15.16
C TYR A 300 -16.21 -7.23 16.44
N THR A 301 -16.63 -6.34 17.34
CA THR A 301 -17.30 -6.72 18.60
C THR A 301 -18.72 -7.22 18.37
N VAL A 302 -19.42 -6.70 17.35
CA VAL A 302 -20.74 -7.20 16.93
C VAL A 302 -20.63 -8.62 16.39
N ASP A 303 -19.67 -8.85 15.51
CA ASP A 303 -19.52 -10.12 14.80
C ASP A 303 -18.05 -10.44 14.54
N PRO A 304 -17.38 -11.16 15.46
CA PRO A 304 -15.96 -11.47 15.34
C PRO A 304 -15.68 -12.49 14.23
N ASP A 305 -16.66 -13.34 13.89
CA ASP A 305 -16.48 -14.55 13.08
C ASP A 305 -17.00 -14.41 11.64
N THR A 306 -17.84 -13.41 11.35
CA THR A 306 -18.44 -13.20 10.02
C THR A 306 -17.76 -12.04 9.27
N PHE A 307 -17.80 -12.08 7.93
CA PHE A 307 -17.15 -11.15 6.97
C PHE A 307 -15.60 -11.23 6.91
N LEU A 308 -15.09 -12.00 5.93
CA LEU A 308 -13.67 -12.24 5.65
C LEU A 308 -12.94 -11.09 4.90
N GLU A 309 -13.64 -10.00 4.51
CA GLU A 309 -13.02 -8.94 3.68
C GLU A 309 -13.17 -7.50 4.19
N ASP A 310 -14.08 -7.17 5.12
CA ASP A 310 -14.22 -5.78 5.62
C ASP A 310 -13.25 -5.48 6.76
N PHE A 311 -13.10 -6.39 7.73
CA PHE A 311 -12.18 -6.20 8.86
C PHE A 311 -10.72 -6.18 8.41
N GLU A 312 -10.31 -7.18 7.63
CA GLU A 312 -8.94 -7.31 7.11
C GLU A 312 -8.56 -6.11 6.26
N ARG A 313 -9.45 -5.63 5.39
CA ARG A 313 -9.22 -4.43 4.55
C ARG A 313 -9.10 -3.16 5.38
N ARG A 314 -9.93 -2.97 6.41
CA ARG A 314 -9.82 -1.83 7.32
C ARG A 314 -8.56 -1.90 8.15
N PHE A 315 -8.16 -3.10 8.57
CA PHE A 315 -6.90 -3.32 9.26
C PHE A 315 -5.70 -2.99 8.37
N GLU A 316 -5.68 -3.45 7.11
CA GLU A 316 -4.67 -3.06 6.12
C GLU A 316 -4.65 -1.54 5.91
N THR A 317 -5.82 -0.92 5.76
CA THR A 317 -5.94 0.55 5.65
C THR A 317 -5.35 1.26 6.87
N LEU A 318 -5.64 0.78 8.08
CA LEU A 318 -5.08 1.32 9.32
C LEU A 318 -3.56 1.07 9.44
N ALA A 319 -3.06 -0.06 8.96
CA ALA A 319 -1.63 -0.35 8.86
C ALA A 319 -0.91 0.61 7.91
N ASP A 320 -1.57 1.03 6.83
CA ASP A 320 -1.05 2.01 5.89
C ASP A 320 -1.14 3.46 6.41
N TRP A 321 -2.21 3.78 7.15
CA TRP A 321 -2.46 5.14 7.63
C TRP A 321 -1.71 5.45 8.93
N ALA A 322 -1.61 4.47 9.83
CA ALA A 322 -1.02 4.62 11.15
C ALA A 322 -0.05 3.47 11.49
N PRO A 323 0.96 3.21 10.64
CA PRO A 323 1.91 2.11 10.83
C PRO A 323 2.67 2.19 12.16
N THR A 324 2.98 3.40 12.62
CA THR A 324 3.68 3.66 13.89
C THR A 324 2.81 3.31 15.10
N LEU A 325 1.56 3.76 15.12
CA LEU A 325 0.61 3.47 16.20
C LEU A 325 0.40 1.96 16.36
N LEU A 326 0.15 1.26 15.26
CA LEU A 326 -0.06 -0.19 15.29
C LEU A 326 1.23 -0.96 15.60
N GLY A 327 2.38 -0.45 15.14
CA GLY A 327 3.70 -0.98 15.53
C GLY A 327 3.95 -0.88 17.03
N ASP A 328 3.67 0.27 17.64
CA ASP A 328 3.83 0.49 19.09
C ASP A 328 2.82 -0.31 19.91
N ALA A 329 1.57 -0.41 19.44
CA ALA A 329 0.57 -1.28 20.03
C ALA A 329 1.04 -2.75 20.01
N GLY A 330 1.64 -3.19 18.90
CA GLY A 330 2.26 -4.50 18.79
C GLY A 330 3.41 -4.68 19.78
N ALA A 331 4.33 -3.73 19.85
CA ALA A 331 5.44 -3.78 20.80
C ALA A 331 4.94 -3.91 22.25
N ALA A 332 3.90 -3.17 22.63
CA ALA A 332 3.28 -3.27 23.95
C ALA A 332 2.65 -4.65 24.24
N LEU A 333 2.17 -5.34 23.20
CA LEU A 333 1.60 -6.68 23.30
C LEU A 333 2.64 -7.81 23.10
N GLY A 334 3.90 -7.49 22.83
CA GLY A 334 4.89 -8.47 22.41
C GLY A 334 4.57 -9.12 21.07
N ARG A 335 3.87 -8.40 20.18
CA ARG A 335 3.44 -8.84 18.85
C ARG A 335 4.05 -7.98 17.76
N THR A 336 4.26 -8.59 16.60
CA THR A 336 4.86 -7.92 15.46
C THR A 336 3.80 -7.67 14.39
N LEU A 337 3.63 -6.41 13.99
CA LEU A 337 2.68 -6.02 12.94
C LEU A 337 3.07 -6.58 11.57
N TRP A 338 4.33 -6.45 11.15
CA TRP A 338 4.86 -7.04 9.92
C TRP A 338 5.68 -8.29 10.22
N THR A 339 5.14 -9.47 9.98
CA THR A 339 5.86 -10.73 10.10
C THR A 339 6.76 -11.00 8.88
N ASP A 340 7.55 -12.08 8.92
CA ASP A 340 8.28 -12.57 7.74
C ASP A 340 7.35 -13.06 6.61
N ASN A 341 6.06 -13.27 6.91
CA ASN A 341 5.02 -13.62 5.95
C ASN A 341 4.19 -12.41 5.49
N GLY A 342 4.63 -11.18 5.80
CA GLY A 342 3.88 -9.95 5.52
C GLY A 342 3.10 -9.45 6.73
N LEU A 343 2.08 -8.63 6.49
CA LEU A 343 1.24 -8.06 7.55
C LEU A 343 0.60 -9.18 8.40
N LEU A 344 0.42 -8.93 9.70
CA LEU A 344 -0.23 -9.88 10.60
C LEU A 344 -1.59 -10.29 10.03
N ALA A 345 -1.80 -11.60 9.86
CA ALA A 345 -3.01 -12.17 9.27
C ALA A 345 -3.92 -12.87 10.30
N ASP A 346 -3.49 -12.94 11.57
CA ASP A 346 -4.29 -13.50 12.66
C ASP A 346 -5.36 -12.48 13.09
N ARG A 347 -6.62 -12.71 12.71
CA ARG A 347 -7.75 -11.79 12.97
C ARG A 347 -7.88 -11.40 14.44
N HIS A 348 -7.76 -12.36 15.36
CA HIS A 348 -7.80 -12.10 16.80
C HIS A 348 -6.61 -11.24 17.24
N GLY A 349 -5.43 -11.53 16.72
CA GLY A 349 -4.22 -10.73 16.91
C GLY A 349 -4.36 -9.30 16.37
N CYS A 350 -4.97 -9.13 15.19
CA CYS A 350 -5.27 -7.82 14.60
C CYS A 350 -6.26 -7.05 15.47
N ALA A 351 -7.33 -7.68 15.95
CA ALA A 351 -8.30 -7.04 16.84
C ALA A 351 -7.65 -6.62 18.17
N ALA A 352 -6.79 -7.45 18.74
CA ALA A 352 -6.01 -7.10 19.94
C ALA A 352 -5.07 -5.92 19.69
N LEU A 353 -4.40 -5.86 18.53
CA LEU A 353 -3.59 -4.71 18.13
C LEU A 353 -4.41 -3.43 18.02
N LEU A 354 -5.57 -3.48 17.34
CA LEU A 354 -6.46 -2.33 17.20
C LEU A 354 -6.98 -1.86 18.56
N ALA A 355 -7.39 -2.79 19.44
CA ALA A 355 -7.85 -2.46 20.79
C ALA A 355 -6.73 -1.77 21.58
N ARG A 356 -5.51 -2.31 21.53
CA ARG A 356 -4.37 -1.68 22.19
C ARG A 356 -4.02 -0.32 21.57
N ALA A 357 -4.14 -0.17 20.26
CA ALA A 357 -3.93 1.13 19.60
C ALA A 357 -4.98 2.17 20.00
N GLN A 358 -6.25 1.78 20.19
CA GLN A 358 -7.29 2.67 20.72
C GLN A 358 -6.92 3.20 22.11
N GLU A 359 -6.34 2.38 22.97
CA GLU A 359 -5.92 2.76 24.33
C GLU A 359 -4.72 3.72 24.35
N LEU A 360 -3.88 3.69 23.30
CA LEU A 360 -2.73 4.58 23.22
C LEU A 360 -3.10 5.99 22.72
N LEU A 361 -4.19 6.10 21.96
CA LEU A 361 -4.69 7.39 21.46
C LEU A 361 -5.03 8.31 22.63
N VAL A 362 -4.71 9.59 22.46
CA VAL A 362 -5.15 10.65 23.36
C VAL A 362 -6.45 11.21 22.82
N ASP A 363 -7.51 11.18 23.62
CA ASP A 363 -8.81 11.76 23.24
C ASP A 363 -8.84 13.27 23.59
N ASP A 364 -8.11 14.09 22.81
CA ASP A 364 -8.11 15.56 22.88
C ASP A 364 -9.14 16.22 21.93
N GLY A 365 -10.02 15.42 21.34
CA GLY A 365 -11.04 15.86 20.40
C GLY A 365 -10.51 16.25 19.01
N GLU A 366 -9.23 16.00 18.71
CA GLU A 366 -8.66 16.16 17.37
C GLU A 366 -8.79 14.86 16.56
N LEU A 367 -9.55 14.92 15.46
CA LEU A 367 -9.87 13.72 14.66
C LEU A 367 -8.99 13.56 13.42
N VAL A 368 -8.35 14.64 12.94
CA VAL A 368 -7.54 14.63 11.71
C VAL A 368 -6.07 14.48 12.04
N HIS A 369 -5.62 15.18 13.09
CA HIS A 369 -4.23 15.16 13.55
C HIS A 369 -4.12 14.51 14.94
N ALA A 370 -4.67 13.31 15.04
CA ALA A 370 -4.73 12.58 16.30
C ALA A 370 -3.34 12.31 16.87
N SER A 371 -3.27 12.23 18.20
CA SER A 371 -2.04 12.00 18.94
C SER A 371 -2.16 10.76 19.80
N TYR A 372 -1.03 10.16 20.16
CA TYR A 372 -0.98 8.98 21.01
C TYR A 372 0.28 8.98 21.87
N ARG A 373 0.25 8.28 23.00
CA ARG A 373 1.42 8.14 23.88
C ARG A 373 2.15 6.86 23.58
N HIS A 374 3.47 6.94 23.43
CA HIS A 374 4.30 5.76 23.32
C HIS A 374 4.18 4.92 24.62
N PRO A 375 3.88 3.61 24.53
CA PRO A 375 3.47 2.79 25.68
C PRO A 375 4.50 2.69 26.80
N SER A 376 5.79 2.78 26.48
CA SER A 376 6.86 2.60 27.48
C SER A 376 7.47 3.92 27.96
N SER A 377 7.56 4.93 27.09
CA SER A 377 8.22 6.20 27.42
C SER A 377 7.24 7.31 27.80
N GLY A 378 5.95 7.16 27.52
CA GLY A 378 4.94 8.20 27.69
C GLY A 378 5.09 9.37 26.72
N GLU A 379 6.07 9.33 25.81
CA GLU A 379 6.33 10.39 24.83
C GLU A 379 5.13 10.55 23.89
N LEU A 380 4.68 11.80 23.73
CA LEU A 380 3.59 12.14 22.83
C LEU A 380 4.06 12.06 21.37
N ARG A 381 3.30 11.33 20.54
CA ARG A 381 3.50 11.18 19.10
C ARG A 381 2.27 11.68 18.37
N HIS A 382 2.48 12.35 17.23
CA HIS A 382 1.39 12.78 16.35
C HIS A 382 1.29 11.82 15.16
N LEU A 383 0.06 11.53 14.75
CA LEU A 383 -0.17 10.79 13.51
C LEU A 383 0.00 11.71 12.31
N PRO A 384 0.68 11.24 11.25
CA PRO A 384 0.77 11.98 10.00
C PRO A 384 -0.63 12.11 9.36
N ARG A 385 -0.84 13.22 8.65
CA ARG A 385 -2.11 13.47 7.97
C ARG A 385 -2.31 12.47 6.84
N VAL A 386 -3.45 11.79 6.84
CA VAL A 386 -3.86 10.86 5.78
C VAL A 386 -4.46 11.64 4.60
N SER A 387 -4.04 11.31 3.38
CA SER A 387 -4.65 11.80 2.13
C SER A 387 -5.31 10.66 1.37
N LEU A 388 -6.43 10.93 0.70
CA LEU A 388 -7.09 9.98 -0.20
C LEU A 388 -6.33 9.78 -1.52
N SER A 389 -5.35 10.63 -1.83
CA SER A 389 -4.58 10.61 -3.09
C SER A 389 -3.28 9.78 -3.05
N GLY A 390 -2.97 9.12 -1.93
CA GLY A 390 -1.79 8.27 -1.74
C GLY A 390 -1.60 7.91 -0.26
N THR A 391 -1.20 6.67 0.03
CA THR A 391 -1.06 6.20 1.42
C THR A 391 0.21 6.76 2.06
N THR A 392 0.12 7.09 3.36
CA THR A 392 1.26 7.62 4.12
C THR A 392 2.43 6.64 4.17
N HIS A 393 2.13 5.35 4.25
CA HIS A 393 3.10 4.26 4.30
C HIS A 393 3.83 4.02 2.96
N ASP A 394 3.14 4.11 1.81
CA ASP A 394 3.79 3.95 0.50
C ASP A 394 4.78 5.09 0.23
N HIS A 395 4.43 6.33 0.62
CA HIS A 395 5.35 7.46 0.54
C HIS A 395 6.56 7.31 1.46
N LEU A 396 6.37 6.76 2.66
CA LEU A 396 7.44 6.57 3.65
C LEU A 396 8.52 5.58 3.15
N HIS A 397 8.12 4.61 2.33
CA HIS A 397 8.94 3.47 1.91
C HIS A 397 9.19 3.37 0.39
N ALA A 398 8.77 4.35 -0.39
CA ALA A 398 8.99 4.41 -1.84
C ALA A 398 10.47 4.23 -2.23
N ASP A 399 11.38 4.72 -1.38
CA ASP A 399 12.83 4.70 -1.62
C ASP A 399 13.58 3.54 -0.94
N ASP A 400 12.90 2.59 -0.30
CA ASP A 400 13.55 1.53 0.49
C ASP A 400 14.55 0.71 -0.33
N GLY A 401 14.18 0.32 -1.55
CA GLY A 401 15.05 -0.46 -2.45
C GLY A 401 16.35 0.27 -2.81
N PRO A 402 16.28 1.47 -3.42
CA PRO A 402 17.46 2.29 -3.69
C PRO A 402 18.30 2.60 -2.44
N ARG A 403 17.64 2.90 -1.31
CA ARG A 403 18.30 3.21 -0.04
C ARG A 403 19.05 1.99 0.50
N LEU A 404 18.44 0.81 0.47
CA LEU A 404 19.05 -0.46 0.89
C LEU A 404 20.29 -0.81 0.04
N ALA A 405 20.21 -0.62 -1.27
CA ALA A 405 21.34 -0.85 -2.18
C ALA A 405 22.50 0.14 -1.92
N GLN A 406 22.18 1.42 -1.69
CA GLN A 406 23.17 2.45 -1.41
C GLN A 406 23.91 2.18 -0.09
N ILE A 407 23.18 1.88 0.98
CA ILE A 407 23.80 1.64 2.30
C ILE A 407 24.60 0.35 2.32
N GLU A 408 24.14 -0.72 1.64
CA GLU A 408 24.92 -1.95 1.53
C GLU A 408 26.23 -1.70 0.80
N ALA A 409 26.19 -1.04 -0.36
CA ALA A 409 27.38 -0.77 -1.14
C ALA A 409 28.38 0.11 -0.36
N LEU A 410 27.88 1.02 0.49
CA LEU A 410 28.72 1.81 1.39
C LEU A 410 29.32 0.94 2.50
N PHE A 411 28.51 0.08 3.13
CA PHE A 411 28.90 -0.75 4.25
C PHE A 411 29.93 -1.82 3.85
N VAL A 412 29.69 -2.55 2.76
CA VAL A 412 30.60 -3.57 2.23
C VAL A 412 31.96 -2.95 1.87
N ARG A 413 31.97 -1.78 1.22
CA ARG A 413 33.21 -1.03 0.94
C ARG A 413 33.96 -0.65 2.21
N ALA A 414 33.25 -0.22 3.25
CA ALA A 414 33.85 0.18 4.52
C ALA A 414 34.43 -0.99 5.34
N LEU A 415 34.01 -2.22 5.06
CA LEU A 415 34.53 -3.44 5.67
C LEU A 415 35.81 -3.97 4.99
N GLY A 416 36.29 -3.31 3.92
CA GLY A 416 37.41 -3.80 3.12
C GLY A 416 37.06 -5.03 2.29
N ILE A 417 35.77 -5.37 2.21
CA ILE A 417 35.29 -6.54 1.50
C ILE A 417 35.16 -6.16 0.03
N HIS A 418 35.94 -6.83 -0.80
CA HIS A 418 35.73 -6.83 -2.24
C HIS A 418 34.78 -7.99 -2.56
N PRO A 419 33.47 -7.73 -2.80
CA PRO A 419 32.61 -8.78 -3.30
C PRO A 419 33.27 -9.32 -4.57
N PRO A 420 33.37 -10.65 -4.74
CA PRO A 420 33.98 -11.19 -5.95
C PRO A 420 33.30 -10.54 -7.15
N ARG A 421 34.09 -10.03 -8.10
CA ARG A 421 33.56 -9.76 -9.45
C ARG A 421 32.75 -11.00 -9.81
N PRO A 422 31.50 -10.89 -10.32
CA PRO A 422 30.73 -12.05 -10.70
C PRO A 422 31.64 -12.93 -11.56
N THR A 423 32.13 -14.00 -10.97
CA THR A 423 33.00 -14.93 -11.66
C THR A 423 32.07 -15.57 -12.64
N ARG A 424 32.40 -15.42 -13.93
CA ARG A 424 31.79 -16.22 -14.99
C ARG A 424 31.72 -17.65 -14.45
N PRO A 425 30.52 -18.24 -14.34
CA PRO A 425 30.39 -19.57 -13.75
C PRO A 425 31.30 -20.52 -14.54
N ASP A 426 32.07 -21.33 -13.81
CA ASP A 426 32.89 -22.39 -14.39
C ASP A 426 31.97 -23.29 -15.23
N PRO A 427 32.17 -23.38 -16.56
CA PRO A 427 31.31 -24.17 -17.43
C PRO A 427 31.33 -25.68 -17.10
N GLY A 428 32.19 -26.13 -16.19
CA GLY A 428 32.34 -27.53 -15.79
C GLY A 428 31.58 -28.00 -14.52
N SER A 429 30.98 -27.13 -13.71
CA SER A 429 30.39 -27.56 -12.42
C SER A 429 29.08 -28.36 -12.58
N SER A 430 28.80 -29.26 -11.64
CA SER A 430 27.55 -30.05 -11.61
C SER A 430 26.31 -29.16 -11.50
N GLU A 431 26.43 -27.98 -10.88
CA GLU A 431 25.39 -26.95 -10.83
C GLU A 431 25.22 -26.21 -12.15
N ALA A 432 26.28 -26.00 -12.94
CA ALA A 432 26.17 -25.50 -14.31
C ALA A 432 25.47 -26.53 -15.22
N ARG A 433 25.72 -27.83 -15.02
CA ARG A 433 24.99 -28.92 -15.69
C ARG A 433 23.52 -29.00 -15.26
N ALA A 434 23.19 -28.70 -14.00
CA ALA A 434 21.81 -28.66 -13.51
C ALA A 434 21.05 -27.40 -13.94
N ARG A 435 21.73 -26.23 -14.01
CA ARG A 435 21.18 -24.98 -14.58
C ARG A 435 21.05 -25.01 -16.10
N SER A 436 21.87 -25.85 -16.77
CA SER A 436 21.85 -26.16 -18.20
C SER A 436 21.07 -27.45 -18.51
N ARG A 437 19.94 -27.70 -17.82
CA ARG A 437 18.88 -28.45 -18.51
C ARG A 437 18.45 -27.57 -19.69
N ARG A 438 19.05 -27.86 -20.84
CA ARG A 438 18.75 -27.28 -22.15
C ARG A 438 17.24 -27.31 -22.32
N SER A 439 16.57 -26.16 -22.21
CA SER A 439 15.38 -26.00 -23.03
C SER A 439 15.92 -25.93 -24.45
N GLU A 440 15.69 -26.97 -25.24
CA GLU A 440 15.99 -26.89 -26.68
C GLU A 440 15.32 -25.63 -27.26
N PRO A 441 15.92 -24.99 -28.28
CA PRO A 441 15.28 -23.89 -29.01
C PRO A 441 13.83 -24.25 -29.37
N TRP A 442 12.86 -23.53 -28.82
CA TRP A 442 11.47 -23.73 -29.23
C TRP A 442 11.29 -23.17 -30.63
N THR A 443 10.90 -24.02 -31.56
CA THR A 443 10.50 -23.60 -32.90
C THR A 443 8.99 -23.45 -32.90
N PRO A 444 8.44 -22.28 -33.24
CA PRO A 444 6.99 -22.10 -33.37
C PRO A 444 6.37 -23.18 -34.26
N GLN A 445 5.29 -23.79 -33.81
CA GLN A 445 4.64 -24.92 -34.50
C GLN A 445 3.23 -24.58 -35.03
N PHE A 446 2.60 -23.58 -34.44
CA PHE A 446 1.22 -23.17 -34.71
C PHE A 446 1.15 -21.84 -35.46
N LEU A 447 1.95 -20.84 -35.08
CA LEU A 447 1.98 -19.55 -35.74
C LEU A 447 2.77 -19.60 -37.05
N ASP A 448 2.18 -19.06 -38.11
CA ASP A 448 2.89 -18.88 -39.38
C ASP A 448 3.83 -17.66 -39.36
N ALA A 449 4.61 -17.49 -40.43
CA ALA A 449 5.58 -16.41 -40.54
C ALA A 449 4.94 -15.02 -40.51
N GLU A 450 3.74 -14.85 -41.08
CA GLU A 450 3.03 -13.57 -41.13
C GLU A 450 2.50 -13.20 -39.74
N GLN A 451 1.94 -14.17 -39.01
CA GLN A 451 1.50 -13.99 -37.63
C GLN A 451 2.68 -13.67 -36.70
N ILE A 452 3.80 -14.36 -36.85
CA ILE A 452 5.02 -14.07 -36.09
C ILE A 452 5.50 -12.64 -36.37
N GLU A 453 5.59 -12.26 -37.64
CA GLU A 453 6.00 -10.90 -38.03
C GLU A 453 5.05 -9.84 -37.48
N ARG A 454 3.73 -10.08 -37.58
CA ARG A 454 2.71 -9.18 -37.05
C ARG A 454 2.80 -9.02 -35.54
N PHE A 455 3.01 -10.10 -34.79
CA PHE A 455 3.22 -9.99 -33.34
C PHE A 455 4.47 -9.17 -33.02
N LEU A 456 5.56 -9.34 -33.76
CA LEU A 456 6.81 -8.61 -33.53
C LEU A 456 6.69 -7.11 -33.87
N ILE A 457 5.83 -6.73 -34.81
CA ILE A 457 5.61 -5.34 -35.24
C ILE A 457 4.53 -4.66 -34.37
N ASP A 458 3.40 -5.33 -34.18
CA ASP A 458 2.20 -4.74 -33.57
C ASP A 458 2.07 -5.09 -32.08
N GLY A 459 2.79 -6.11 -31.60
CA GLY A 459 2.72 -6.55 -30.21
C GLY A 459 1.38 -7.19 -29.83
N TYR A 460 0.54 -7.61 -30.78
CA TYR A 460 -0.64 -8.40 -30.50
C TYR A 460 -1.01 -9.34 -31.66
N LEU A 461 -1.79 -10.38 -31.33
CA LEU A 461 -2.44 -11.28 -32.28
C LEU A 461 -3.88 -11.55 -31.87
N VAL A 462 -4.69 -11.89 -32.86
CA VAL A 462 -6.06 -12.37 -32.67
C VAL A 462 -6.12 -13.82 -33.12
N ILE A 463 -6.52 -14.71 -32.22
CA ILE A 463 -6.79 -16.11 -32.52
C ILE A 463 -8.30 -16.25 -32.65
N GLU A 464 -8.79 -16.33 -33.88
CA GLU A 464 -10.22 -16.46 -34.16
C GLU A 464 -10.73 -17.86 -33.78
N GLY A 465 -11.88 -17.91 -33.11
CA GLY A 465 -12.47 -19.15 -32.61
C GLY A 465 -11.46 -19.94 -31.76
N ALA A 466 -10.80 -19.24 -30.84
CA ALA A 466 -9.82 -19.82 -29.93
C ALA A 466 -10.48 -20.80 -28.95
N PHE A 467 -11.71 -20.52 -28.53
CA PHE A 467 -12.53 -21.39 -27.69
C PHE A 467 -13.98 -21.41 -28.18
N ASP A 468 -14.74 -22.42 -27.75
CA ASP A 468 -16.13 -22.62 -28.17
C ASP A 468 -17.02 -21.45 -27.70
N PRO A 469 -17.77 -20.76 -28.59
CA PRO A 469 -18.73 -19.72 -28.22
C PRO A 469 -19.78 -20.17 -27.18
N ALA A 470 -20.09 -21.47 -27.09
CA ALA A 470 -20.94 -22.03 -26.05
C ALA A 470 -20.34 -21.88 -24.64
N VAL A 471 -19.01 -21.91 -24.50
CA VAL A 471 -18.33 -21.61 -23.23
C VAL A 471 -18.55 -20.13 -22.88
N ALA A 472 -18.39 -19.24 -23.87
CA ALA A 472 -18.62 -17.80 -23.68
C ALA A 472 -20.04 -17.52 -23.21
N GLN A 473 -21.04 -18.20 -23.80
CA GLN A 473 -22.43 -18.10 -23.36
C GLN A 473 -22.61 -18.57 -21.91
N ARG A 474 -22.11 -19.77 -21.55
CA ARG A 474 -22.21 -20.29 -20.17
C ARG A 474 -21.56 -19.37 -19.16
N TRP A 475 -20.42 -18.76 -19.49
CA TRP A 475 -19.75 -17.80 -18.63
C TRP A 475 -20.58 -16.53 -18.40
N ARG A 476 -21.27 -16.01 -19.43
CA ARG A 476 -22.18 -14.86 -19.26
C ARG A 476 -23.34 -15.19 -18.33
N GLU A 477 -24.00 -16.33 -18.57
CA GLU A 477 -25.10 -16.81 -17.73
C GLU A 477 -24.66 -17.02 -16.27
N GLY A 478 -23.48 -17.62 -16.07
CA GLY A 478 -22.87 -17.77 -14.74
C GLY A 478 -22.44 -16.46 -14.11
N GLY A 479 -21.94 -15.50 -14.89
CA GLY A 479 -21.62 -14.14 -14.44
C GLY A 479 -22.85 -13.39 -13.94
N GLU A 480 -23.93 -13.41 -14.72
CA GLU A 480 -25.20 -12.79 -14.34
C GLU A 480 -25.79 -13.43 -13.07
N ARG A 481 -25.78 -14.78 -13.01
CA ARG A 481 -26.20 -15.51 -11.82
C ARG A 481 -25.41 -15.09 -10.58
N ARG A 482 -24.08 -15.02 -10.67
CA ARG A 482 -23.19 -14.62 -9.56
C ARG A 482 -23.48 -13.22 -9.05
N VAL A 483 -23.72 -12.26 -9.95
CA VAL A 483 -24.07 -10.88 -9.56
C VAL A 483 -25.42 -10.84 -8.83
N ARG A 484 -26.39 -11.65 -9.27
CA ARG A 484 -27.75 -11.64 -8.70
C ARG A 484 -27.85 -12.39 -7.37
N GLU A 485 -27.20 -13.54 -7.25
CA GLU A 485 -27.35 -14.45 -6.10
C GLU A 485 -26.49 -14.05 -4.90
N ASP A 486 -25.25 -13.59 -5.14
CA ASP A 486 -24.31 -13.26 -4.07
C ASP A 486 -23.27 -12.21 -4.53
N PRO A 487 -23.70 -10.96 -4.76
CA PRO A 487 -22.82 -9.90 -5.24
C PRO A 487 -21.68 -9.60 -4.24
N THR A 488 -21.90 -9.76 -2.93
CA THR A 488 -20.87 -9.58 -1.90
C THR A 488 -19.69 -10.52 -2.08
N ARG A 489 -19.94 -11.77 -2.49
CA ARG A 489 -18.88 -12.73 -2.76
C ARG A 489 -18.24 -12.57 -4.13
N TRP A 490 -19.02 -12.22 -5.15
CA TRP A 490 -18.57 -12.34 -6.54
C TRP A 490 -18.24 -11.03 -7.23
N VAL A 491 -18.71 -9.89 -6.73
CA VAL A 491 -18.44 -8.58 -7.33
C VAL A 491 -17.33 -7.88 -6.56
N ARG A 492 -16.21 -7.63 -7.23
CA ARG A 492 -15.07 -6.94 -6.62
C ARG A 492 -15.47 -5.53 -6.19
N GLY A 493 -15.30 -5.23 -4.90
CA GLY A 493 -15.56 -3.91 -4.35
C GLY A 493 -17.03 -3.59 -4.08
N TYR A 494 -17.92 -4.58 -4.16
CA TYR A 494 -19.32 -4.41 -3.78
C TYR A 494 -19.47 -4.31 -2.26
N ASP A 495 -20.25 -3.31 -1.81
CA ASP A 495 -20.63 -3.10 -0.42
C ASP A 495 -22.17 -3.09 -0.33
N PRO A 496 -22.81 -4.09 0.31
CA PRO A 496 -24.27 -4.18 0.41
C PRO A 496 -24.91 -3.00 1.18
N GLU A 497 -24.14 -2.29 2.01
CA GLU A 497 -24.62 -1.14 2.79
C GLU A 497 -24.59 0.18 1.97
N HIS A 498 -23.91 0.20 0.82
CA HIS A 498 -23.84 1.37 -0.04
C HIS A 498 -25.10 1.51 -0.92
N ARG A 499 -26.08 2.31 -0.46
CA ARG A 499 -27.39 2.49 -1.13
C ARG A 499 -27.30 2.85 -2.62
N ALA A 500 -26.35 3.69 -3.04
CA ALA A 500 -26.26 4.15 -4.42
C ALA A 500 -25.71 3.09 -5.41
N GLY A 501 -25.23 1.95 -4.90
CA GLY A 501 -24.59 0.89 -5.68
C GLY A 501 -25.16 -0.50 -5.46
N ARG A 502 -26.36 -0.65 -4.90
CA ARG A 502 -26.99 -1.97 -4.67
C ARG A 502 -27.20 -2.72 -5.98
N LEU A 503 -27.09 -4.06 -5.92
CA LEU A 503 -27.27 -4.95 -7.07
C LEU A 503 -28.43 -5.94 -6.87
N ASP A 504 -29.27 -5.73 -5.84
CA ASP A 504 -30.34 -6.67 -5.47
C ASP A 504 -31.42 -6.83 -6.55
N ASP A 505 -31.66 -5.80 -7.35
CA ASP A 505 -32.59 -5.80 -8.49
C ASP A 505 -31.86 -5.84 -9.85
N PHE A 506 -30.56 -6.18 -9.85
CA PHE A 506 -29.76 -6.19 -11.06
C PHE A 506 -30.29 -7.20 -12.09
N GLU A 507 -30.71 -6.67 -13.25
CA GLU A 507 -31.06 -7.45 -14.41
C GLU A 507 -30.32 -6.94 -15.65
N ILE A 508 -29.53 -7.82 -16.27
CA ILE A 508 -28.74 -7.40 -17.44
C ILE A 508 -29.61 -7.01 -18.64
N ALA A 509 -30.84 -7.52 -18.74
CA ALA A 509 -31.77 -7.17 -19.81
C ALA A 509 -32.47 -5.81 -19.57
N ARG A 510 -32.35 -5.22 -18.37
CA ARG A 510 -33.02 -3.95 -18.01
C ARG A 510 -32.00 -2.86 -17.64
N PRO A 511 -31.62 -1.97 -18.57
CA PRO A 511 -30.67 -0.90 -18.30
C PRO A 511 -30.99 0.02 -17.12
N SER A 512 -32.28 0.16 -16.76
CA SER A 512 -32.72 0.94 -15.61
C SER A 512 -32.26 0.38 -14.26
N THR A 513 -31.86 -0.88 -14.18
CA THR A 513 -31.36 -1.52 -12.95
C THR A 513 -29.84 -1.48 -12.83
N TRP A 514 -29.14 -0.81 -13.76
CA TRP A 514 -27.68 -0.73 -13.74
C TRP A 514 -27.23 0.42 -12.85
N SER A 515 -26.84 0.09 -11.62
CA SER A 515 -26.28 1.04 -10.65
C SER A 515 -24.77 1.28 -10.83
N TRP A 516 -24.09 0.43 -11.61
CA TRP A 516 -22.66 0.51 -11.88
C TRP A 516 -22.39 0.67 -13.39
N PRO A 517 -21.40 1.48 -13.80
CA PRO A 517 -20.97 1.57 -15.20
C PRO A 517 -20.15 0.34 -15.62
N ARG A 518 -19.48 -0.32 -14.68
CA ARG A 518 -18.63 -1.49 -14.92
C ARG A 518 -18.59 -2.37 -13.68
N ILE A 519 -18.68 -3.68 -13.87
CA ILE A 519 -18.68 -4.70 -12.82
C ILE A 519 -17.56 -5.70 -13.11
N GLU A 520 -16.73 -5.96 -12.12
CA GLU A 520 -15.72 -7.02 -12.15
C GLU A 520 -16.21 -8.23 -11.35
N ILE A 521 -16.34 -9.37 -12.02
CA ILE A 521 -16.99 -10.57 -11.48
C ILE A 521 -15.92 -11.66 -11.30
N LEU A 522 -15.69 -12.05 -10.05
CA LEU A 522 -14.71 -13.07 -9.64
C LEU A 522 -15.11 -14.46 -10.14
N GLY A 523 -14.12 -15.22 -10.61
CA GLY A 523 -14.29 -16.56 -11.17
C GLY A 523 -14.56 -17.67 -10.15
N ASP A 524 -15.58 -18.49 -10.38
CA ASP A 524 -15.92 -19.70 -9.61
C ASP A 524 -15.42 -21.00 -10.27
N GLU A 525 -15.10 -20.94 -11.57
CA GLU A 525 -14.61 -22.06 -12.37
C GLU A 525 -13.12 -21.83 -12.71
N THR A 526 -12.30 -22.89 -12.59
CA THR A 526 -10.89 -22.89 -13.02
C THR A 526 -10.71 -23.93 -14.11
N LEU A 527 -10.20 -23.51 -15.27
CA LEU A 527 -10.10 -24.31 -16.49
C LEU A 527 -8.66 -24.36 -16.96
N ASP A 528 -8.22 -25.53 -17.45
CA ASP A 528 -6.94 -25.66 -18.14
C ASP A 528 -6.98 -24.91 -19.48
N ILE A 529 -5.95 -24.12 -19.76
CA ILE A 529 -5.92 -23.26 -20.95
C ILE A 529 -5.83 -24.11 -22.23
N ALA A 530 -5.10 -25.22 -22.19
CA ALA A 530 -4.93 -26.12 -23.33
C ALA A 530 -6.23 -26.86 -23.66
N GLU A 531 -7.07 -27.14 -22.67
CA GLU A 531 -8.39 -27.74 -22.87
C GLU A 531 -9.43 -26.69 -23.32
N LEU A 532 -9.46 -25.54 -22.66
CA LEU A 532 -10.39 -24.45 -22.96
C LEU A 532 -10.14 -23.85 -24.34
N SER A 533 -8.88 -23.61 -24.68
CA SER A 533 -8.46 -22.90 -25.88
C SER A 533 -7.22 -23.56 -26.49
N PRO A 534 -7.34 -24.74 -27.14
CA PRO A 534 -6.20 -25.46 -27.69
C PRO A 534 -5.37 -24.61 -28.66
N LYS A 535 -6.04 -23.81 -29.51
CA LYS A 535 -5.39 -22.87 -30.43
C LYS A 535 -4.71 -21.72 -29.69
N GLY A 536 -5.39 -21.16 -28.67
CA GLY A 536 -4.83 -20.09 -27.84
C GLY A 536 -3.60 -20.54 -27.09
N TRP A 537 -3.64 -21.73 -26.48
CA TRP A 537 -2.50 -22.33 -25.80
C TRP A 537 -1.32 -22.59 -26.73
N ALA A 538 -1.57 -23.12 -27.94
CA ALA A 538 -0.53 -23.32 -28.93
C ALA A 538 0.14 -22.00 -29.35
N ALA A 539 -0.65 -20.96 -29.61
CA ALA A 539 -0.13 -19.62 -29.91
C ALA A 539 0.66 -19.03 -28.72
N ILE A 540 0.17 -19.16 -27.49
CA ILE A 540 0.87 -18.72 -26.28
C ILE A 540 2.21 -19.43 -26.14
N CYS A 541 2.26 -20.75 -26.37
CA CYS A 541 3.50 -21.52 -26.35
C CYS A 541 4.50 -21.00 -27.41
N ASP A 542 4.05 -20.78 -28.63
CA ASP A 542 4.90 -20.23 -29.70
C ASP A 542 5.45 -18.84 -29.38
N ILE A 543 4.60 -17.96 -28.84
CA ILE A 543 4.98 -16.59 -28.47
C ILE A 543 5.99 -16.58 -27.31
N LEU A 544 5.82 -17.46 -26.32
CA LEU A 544 6.63 -17.48 -25.10
C LEU A 544 7.82 -18.44 -25.14
N GLY A 545 7.96 -19.22 -26.22
CA GLY A 545 9.08 -20.15 -26.41
C GLY A 545 8.92 -21.45 -25.64
N GLY A 546 7.71 -22.01 -25.64
CA GLY A 546 7.38 -23.34 -25.17
C GLY A 546 6.64 -23.40 -23.83
N PRO A 547 5.92 -24.51 -23.57
CA PRO A 547 5.10 -24.69 -22.38
C PRO A 547 5.93 -24.69 -21.08
N ASP A 548 7.18 -25.16 -21.10
CA ASP A 548 8.03 -25.25 -19.90
C ASP A 548 8.39 -23.88 -19.29
N ARG A 549 8.24 -22.81 -20.08
CA ARG A 549 8.50 -21.43 -19.61
C ARG A 549 7.30 -20.80 -18.90
N ILE A 550 6.12 -21.37 -19.11
CA ILE A 550 4.85 -20.77 -18.72
C ILE A 550 4.42 -21.35 -17.37
N LYS A 551 4.28 -20.49 -16.36
CA LYS A 551 3.75 -20.85 -15.04
C LYS A 551 2.23 -20.98 -15.06
N THR A 552 1.54 -20.09 -15.76
CA THR A 552 0.07 -20.10 -15.84
C THR A 552 -0.41 -21.23 -16.75
N LYS A 553 -1.01 -22.27 -16.17
CA LYS A 553 -1.63 -23.38 -16.91
C LYS A 553 -3.15 -23.32 -16.95
N THR A 554 -3.75 -22.58 -16.02
CA THR A 554 -5.19 -22.49 -15.85
C THR A 554 -5.66 -21.05 -15.80
N TRP A 555 -6.86 -20.80 -16.30
CA TRP A 555 -7.56 -19.52 -16.13
C TRP A 555 -8.85 -19.71 -15.34
N LYS A 556 -9.28 -18.63 -14.69
CA LYS A 556 -10.62 -18.57 -14.09
C LYS A 556 -11.59 -17.86 -15.02
N ASN A 557 -12.87 -18.18 -14.91
CA ASN A 557 -13.96 -17.46 -15.58
C ASN A 557 -14.25 -16.09 -14.91
N TYR A 558 -13.20 -15.32 -14.66
CA TYR A 558 -13.26 -13.92 -14.24
C TYR A 558 -13.74 -13.06 -15.41
N LEU A 559 -14.73 -12.20 -15.16
CA LEU A 559 -15.39 -11.42 -16.19
C LEU A 559 -15.39 -9.93 -15.85
N ILE A 560 -15.21 -9.13 -16.88
CA ILE A 560 -15.36 -7.68 -16.86
C ILE A 560 -16.62 -7.37 -17.67
N LEU A 561 -17.66 -6.95 -16.97
CA LEU A 561 -18.92 -6.50 -17.54
C LEU A 561 -18.91 -4.97 -17.62
N ASN A 562 -18.98 -4.40 -18.82
CA ASN A 562 -19.11 -2.96 -19.01
C ASN A 562 -20.53 -2.62 -19.46
N LEU A 563 -21.16 -1.74 -18.70
CA LEU A 563 -22.55 -1.32 -18.78
C LEU A 563 -22.63 0.13 -19.29
N CYS A 564 -23.82 0.58 -19.68
CA CYS A 564 -24.01 1.86 -20.36
C CYS A 564 -24.03 3.10 -19.44
N GLY A 565 -23.31 3.08 -18.31
CA GLY A 565 -23.30 4.21 -17.35
C GLY A 565 -22.82 5.53 -17.95
N ASP A 566 -22.03 5.46 -19.03
CA ASP A 566 -21.40 6.60 -19.69
C ASP A 566 -22.02 6.95 -21.05
N ALA A 567 -23.29 6.58 -21.28
CA ALA A 567 -24.00 6.79 -22.56
C ALA A 567 -23.87 8.21 -23.11
N HIS A 568 -23.84 9.19 -22.20
CA HIS A 568 -23.79 10.62 -22.48
C HIS A 568 -22.44 11.09 -23.04
N LEU A 569 -21.36 10.31 -22.90
CA LEU A 569 -20.03 10.66 -23.41
C LEU A 569 -19.86 10.39 -24.91
N GLY A 570 -20.77 9.62 -25.53
CA GLY A 570 -20.71 9.30 -26.96
C GLY A 570 -19.50 8.46 -27.37
N GLN A 571 -19.25 8.34 -28.68
CA GLN A 571 -18.07 7.64 -29.20
C GLN A 571 -16.85 8.54 -29.15
N VAL A 572 -16.04 8.42 -28.10
CA VAL A 572 -14.73 9.06 -28.07
C VAL A 572 -13.68 7.95 -27.92
N PRO A 573 -12.86 7.69 -28.96
CA PRO A 573 -11.63 6.91 -28.80
C PRO A 573 -10.86 7.48 -27.60
N PRO A 574 -10.31 6.63 -26.73
CA PRO A 574 -9.55 7.12 -25.58
C PRO A 574 -8.43 8.02 -26.05
N GLU A 575 -8.48 9.29 -25.65
CA GLU A 575 -7.43 10.21 -26.01
C GLU A 575 -6.11 9.77 -25.36
N PRO A 576 -4.95 10.08 -25.97
CA PRO A 576 -3.65 9.68 -25.44
C PRO A 576 -3.40 10.09 -23.98
N HIS A 577 -4.11 11.11 -23.50
CA HIS A 577 -3.97 11.66 -22.16
C HIS A 577 -4.98 11.10 -21.13
N TRP A 578 -5.87 10.19 -21.51
CA TRP A 578 -6.84 9.59 -20.60
C TRP A 578 -6.15 8.80 -19.47
N SER A 579 -6.73 8.86 -18.28
CA SER A 579 -6.18 8.22 -17.07
C SER A 579 -6.32 6.69 -17.04
N SER A 580 -7.11 6.11 -17.94
CA SER A 580 -7.32 4.66 -18.03
C SER A 580 -6.24 3.92 -18.81
N TRP A 581 -5.30 4.60 -19.48
CA TRP A 581 -4.15 3.94 -20.10
C TRP A 581 -3.24 3.32 -19.04
N HIS A 582 -2.86 2.06 -19.20
CA HIS A 582 -1.97 1.33 -18.29
C HIS A 582 -1.36 0.09 -18.95
N ILE A 583 -0.33 -0.49 -18.32
CA ILE A 583 0.07 -1.89 -18.48
C ILE A 583 -0.46 -2.69 -17.29
N ASP A 584 -0.72 -3.98 -17.48
CA ASP A 584 -1.22 -4.84 -16.40
C ASP A 584 -0.09 -5.40 -15.53
N ASP A 585 -0.40 -5.50 -14.24
CA ASP A 585 0.48 -6.01 -13.19
C ASP A 585 1.91 -5.38 -13.19
N PRO A 586 2.03 -4.04 -13.25
CA PRO A 586 3.32 -3.38 -13.14
C PRO A 586 3.88 -3.59 -11.73
N GLY A 587 5.16 -3.93 -11.65
CA GLY A 587 5.86 -3.86 -10.36
C GLY A 587 5.96 -2.39 -9.89
N PRO A 588 6.14 -2.13 -8.58
CA PRO A 588 6.34 -0.77 -8.04
C PRO A 588 7.48 -0.02 -8.73
N LEU A 589 8.51 -0.76 -9.13
CA LEU A 589 9.55 -0.34 -10.07
C LEU A 589 9.68 -1.42 -11.15
N THR A 590 8.92 -1.27 -12.23
CA THR A 590 8.97 -2.19 -13.37
C THR A 590 10.35 -2.12 -14.00
N ARG A 591 11.03 -3.27 -14.13
CA ARG A 591 12.37 -3.39 -14.71
C ARG A 591 12.38 -4.41 -15.83
N LEU A 592 13.14 -4.13 -16.89
CA LEU A 592 13.22 -4.99 -18.07
C LEU A 592 13.64 -6.44 -17.75
N ASP A 593 14.51 -6.63 -16.76
CA ASP A 593 15.05 -7.93 -16.34
C ASP A 593 14.22 -8.64 -15.25
N ALA A 594 13.11 -8.03 -14.81
CA ALA A 594 12.24 -8.56 -13.75
C ALA A 594 10.81 -8.86 -14.23
N ILE A 595 10.48 -8.59 -15.50
CA ILE A 595 9.14 -8.81 -16.06
C ILE A 595 8.83 -10.31 -16.07
N ARG A 596 7.89 -10.73 -15.22
CA ARG A 596 7.33 -12.09 -15.17
C ARG A 596 5.94 -12.20 -15.78
N ASN A 597 5.24 -11.07 -15.91
CA ASN A 597 4.03 -11.00 -16.71
C ASN A 597 4.40 -11.27 -18.17
N GLY A 598 4.00 -12.44 -18.66
CA GLY A 598 4.40 -12.96 -19.96
C GLY A 598 3.54 -12.40 -21.09
N LEU A 599 2.23 -12.43 -20.93
CA LEU A 599 1.24 -11.93 -21.89
C LEU A 599 -0.01 -11.44 -21.14
N VAL A 600 -0.64 -10.42 -21.72
CA VAL A 600 -2.01 -10.00 -21.38
C VAL A 600 -2.91 -10.61 -22.45
N CYS A 601 -3.94 -11.35 -22.05
CA CYS A 601 -4.88 -11.94 -23.00
C CYS A 601 -6.27 -11.34 -22.78
N ILE A 602 -7.00 -11.09 -23.87
CA ILE A 602 -8.39 -10.65 -23.80
C ILE A 602 -9.26 -11.74 -24.41
N THR A 603 -10.04 -12.41 -23.56
CA THR A 603 -11.05 -13.38 -23.98
C THR A 603 -12.30 -12.63 -24.40
N VAL A 604 -12.73 -12.84 -25.64
CA VAL A 604 -13.93 -12.22 -26.18
C VAL A 604 -15.13 -13.08 -25.80
N VAL A 605 -15.92 -12.63 -24.81
CA VAL A 605 -17.02 -13.41 -24.22
C VAL A 605 -18.38 -13.02 -24.81
N SER A 606 -18.49 -11.81 -25.35
CA SER A 606 -19.57 -11.36 -26.23
C SER A 606 -18.99 -10.65 -27.44
N ASP A 607 -19.72 -10.61 -28.55
CA ASP A 607 -19.30 -9.83 -29.73
C ASP A 607 -18.96 -8.39 -29.36
N LEU A 608 -17.76 -7.96 -29.74
CA LEU A 608 -17.22 -6.63 -29.45
C LEU A 608 -17.58 -5.68 -30.59
N GLN A 609 -18.82 -5.20 -30.52
CA GLN A 609 -19.35 -4.23 -31.46
C GLN A 609 -18.77 -2.83 -31.18
N PRO A 610 -18.68 -1.94 -32.19
CA PRO A 610 -18.32 -0.55 -31.98
C PRO A 610 -19.21 0.10 -30.90
N LEU A 611 -18.66 1.07 -30.17
CA LEU A 611 -19.33 1.81 -29.08
C LEU A 611 -19.56 1.03 -27.79
N SER A 612 -19.26 -0.27 -27.75
CA SER A 612 -19.61 -1.13 -26.62
C SER A 612 -18.58 -1.12 -25.49
N GLY A 613 -17.74 -0.08 -25.39
CA GLY A 613 -16.74 0.04 -24.33
C GLY A 613 -15.61 -0.99 -24.46
N ASN A 614 -15.15 -1.22 -25.69
CA ASN A 614 -14.08 -2.16 -26.00
C ASN A 614 -12.73 -1.67 -25.46
N THR A 615 -11.80 -2.60 -25.25
CA THR A 615 -10.42 -2.24 -24.91
C THR A 615 -9.76 -1.59 -26.12
N TRP A 616 -8.95 -0.57 -25.88
CA TRP A 616 -8.08 0.04 -26.89
C TRP A 616 -6.63 -0.25 -26.57
N LEU A 617 -5.86 -0.56 -27.61
CA LEU A 617 -4.42 -0.84 -27.54
C LEU A 617 -3.66 0.33 -28.16
N ALA A 618 -2.62 0.82 -27.49
CA ALA A 618 -1.64 1.73 -28.08
C ALA A 618 -0.52 0.87 -28.71
N VAL A 619 -0.67 0.54 -29.99
CA VAL A 619 0.10 -0.49 -30.71
C VAL A 619 1.60 -0.20 -30.73
N ASP A 620 2.01 1.07 -30.76
CA ASP A 620 3.43 1.47 -30.70
C ASP A 620 3.97 1.68 -29.27
N SER A 621 3.18 1.43 -28.23
CA SER A 621 3.61 1.59 -26.84
C SER A 621 4.65 0.58 -26.35
N PRO A 622 4.64 -0.72 -26.73
CA PRO A 622 5.63 -1.66 -26.19
C PRO A 622 7.07 -1.21 -26.44
N GLN A 623 7.36 -0.71 -27.65
CA GLN A 623 8.68 -0.22 -28.02
C GLN A 623 9.11 0.96 -27.15
N ARG A 624 8.19 1.89 -26.87
CA ARG A 624 8.45 3.06 -26.04
C ARG A 624 8.66 2.69 -24.57
N VAL A 625 7.87 1.74 -24.05
CA VAL A 625 8.05 1.21 -22.69
C VAL A 625 9.40 0.50 -22.58
N ILE A 626 9.75 -0.37 -23.52
CA ILE A 626 11.05 -1.06 -23.56
C ILE A 626 12.21 -0.05 -23.60
N HIS A 627 12.09 0.96 -24.46
CA HIS A 627 13.08 2.05 -24.55
C HIS A 627 13.26 2.76 -23.20
N GLU A 628 12.18 3.13 -22.53
CA GLU A 628 12.26 3.81 -21.23
C GLU A 628 12.86 2.91 -20.15
N LEU A 629 12.44 1.64 -20.07
CA LEU A 629 12.99 0.66 -19.14
C LEU A 629 14.48 0.40 -19.37
N ALA A 630 14.92 0.35 -20.64
CA ALA A 630 16.32 0.16 -20.99
C ALA A 630 17.20 1.32 -20.50
N HIS A 631 16.69 2.55 -20.52
CA HIS A 631 17.38 3.75 -20.04
C HIS A 631 17.30 3.93 -18.51
N LYS A 632 16.32 3.28 -17.86
CA LYS A 632 16.08 3.34 -16.41
C LYS A 632 16.19 1.93 -15.77
N PRO A 633 17.40 1.37 -15.66
CA PRO A 633 17.63 0.02 -15.10
C PRO A 633 17.24 -0.13 -13.63
N GLY A 634 17.13 0.98 -12.88
CA GLY A 634 16.56 1.00 -11.53
C GLY A 634 15.06 0.73 -11.48
N GLY A 635 14.40 0.78 -12.63
CA GLY A 635 12.97 0.57 -12.82
C GLY A 635 12.20 1.86 -13.04
N VAL A 636 10.96 1.70 -13.51
CA VAL A 636 9.99 2.78 -13.75
C VAL A 636 8.71 2.44 -13.01
N ASP A 637 8.18 3.42 -12.27
CA ASP A 637 6.88 3.28 -11.62
C ASP A 637 5.77 3.43 -12.66
N PHE A 638 5.17 2.30 -13.05
CA PHE A 638 3.94 2.25 -13.86
C PHE A 638 2.69 1.98 -13.02
N ALA A 639 2.85 1.70 -11.72
CA ALA A 639 1.74 1.40 -10.82
C ALA A 639 0.99 2.68 -10.43
N ASN A 640 1.73 3.72 -10.03
CA ASN A 640 1.16 5.03 -9.67
C ASN A 640 1.15 6.00 -10.84
N ASN A 641 2.20 5.95 -11.66
CA ASN A 641 2.30 6.74 -12.88
C ASN A 641 2.03 5.84 -14.08
N ARG A 642 0.74 5.62 -14.37
CA ARG A 642 0.19 4.65 -15.37
C ARG A 642 0.69 4.80 -16.82
N GLY A 643 1.70 5.64 -17.06
CA GLY A 643 2.41 5.70 -18.32
C GLY A 643 1.78 6.64 -19.33
N THR A 644 0.95 7.59 -18.90
CA THR A 644 0.29 8.55 -19.79
C THR A 644 1.30 9.38 -20.60
N HIS A 645 2.51 9.61 -20.09
CA HIS A 645 3.59 10.27 -20.85
C HIS A 645 4.09 9.43 -22.04
N ILE A 646 3.92 8.10 -22.01
CA ILE A 646 4.21 7.20 -23.11
C ILE A 646 3.08 7.22 -24.14
N THR A 647 1.83 7.09 -23.68
CA THR A 647 0.67 7.08 -24.59
C THR A 647 0.51 8.39 -25.34
N LYS A 648 0.85 9.54 -24.74
CA LYS A 648 0.93 10.86 -25.41
C LYS A 648 1.88 10.89 -26.61
N GLN A 649 2.86 9.99 -26.66
CA GLN A 649 3.80 9.89 -27.77
C GLN A 649 3.36 8.82 -28.79
N CYS A 650 2.36 8.00 -28.44
CA CYS A 650 1.85 6.97 -29.32
C CYS A 650 0.99 7.56 -30.45
N ALA A 651 1.04 6.93 -31.61
CA ALA A 651 0.29 7.36 -32.79
C ALA A 651 -0.64 6.28 -33.34
N ARG A 652 -0.45 5.01 -32.95
CA ARG A 652 -1.19 3.88 -33.48
C ARG A 652 -2.11 3.31 -32.42
N PHE A 653 -3.41 3.55 -32.55
CA PHE A 653 -4.43 3.06 -31.63
C PHE A 653 -5.33 2.04 -32.32
N HIS A 654 -5.61 0.94 -31.63
CA HIS A 654 -6.44 -0.15 -32.14
C HIS A 654 -7.54 -0.50 -31.14
N GLU A 655 -8.79 -0.39 -31.57
CA GLU A 655 -9.94 -0.89 -30.80
C GLU A 655 -10.03 -2.41 -30.97
N VAL A 656 -10.05 -3.14 -29.85
CA VAL A 656 -10.23 -4.59 -29.79
C VAL A 656 -11.65 -4.94 -30.28
N LYS A 657 -11.75 -5.75 -31.33
CA LYS A 657 -13.00 -6.17 -31.98
C LYS A 657 -12.97 -7.66 -32.25
N GLY A 658 -14.12 -8.31 -32.19
CA GLY A 658 -14.17 -9.75 -32.42
C GLY A 658 -15.52 -10.34 -32.08
N LYS A 659 -15.62 -11.65 -32.25
CA LYS A 659 -16.80 -12.45 -31.92
C LYS A 659 -16.56 -13.24 -30.63
N ALA A 660 -17.63 -13.63 -29.96
CA ALA A 660 -17.54 -14.53 -28.83
C ALA A 660 -16.76 -15.80 -29.20
N GLY A 661 -15.76 -16.17 -28.38
CA GLY A 661 -14.84 -17.28 -28.65
C GLY A 661 -13.46 -16.87 -29.19
N ASP A 662 -13.27 -15.62 -29.59
CA ASP A 662 -11.96 -15.11 -30.02
C ASP A 662 -11.04 -14.81 -28.82
N LEU A 663 -9.74 -14.90 -29.05
CA LEU A 663 -8.71 -14.58 -28.06
C LEU A 663 -7.71 -13.57 -28.63
N TYR A 664 -7.62 -12.41 -28.00
CA TYR A 664 -6.51 -11.50 -28.22
C TYR A 664 -5.35 -11.90 -27.31
N ILE A 665 -4.14 -11.95 -27.87
CA ILE A 665 -2.90 -12.18 -27.13
C ILE A 665 -2.01 -10.96 -27.36
N THR A 666 -1.73 -10.20 -26.30
CA THR A 666 -0.96 -8.96 -26.40
C THR A 666 0.35 -9.04 -25.63
N HIS A 667 1.33 -8.27 -26.10
CA HIS A 667 2.61 -8.05 -25.45
C HIS A 667 2.38 -7.53 -24.01
N PRO A 668 3.16 -7.97 -23.01
CA PRO A 668 2.92 -7.62 -21.61
C PRO A 668 3.14 -6.13 -21.31
N LEU A 669 3.89 -5.44 -22.18
CA LEU A 669 4.14 -4.01 -22.13
C LEU A 669 3.21 -3.18 -23.05
N MET A 670 2.12 -3.78 -23.55
CA MET A 670 1.11 -3.08 -24.33
C MET A 670 0.28 -2.17 -23.42
N MET A 671 0.44 -0.86 -23.58
CA MET A 671 -0.45 0.11 -22.96
C MET A 671 -1.85 -0.05 -23.55
N HIS A 672 -2.83 -0.24 -22.68
CA HIS A 672 -4.21 -0.41 -23.06
C HIS A 672 -5.14 0.37 -22.14
N SER A 673 -6.35 0.65 -22.62
CA SER A 673 -7.35 1.42 -21.91
C SER A 673 -8.74 0.84 -22.13
N SER A 674 -9.59 0.95 -21.12
CA SER A 674 -11.03 0.82 -21.33
C SER A 674 -11.57 2.08 -22.05
N SER A 675 -12.69 1.93 -22.74
CA SER A 675 -13.47 3.08 -23.23
C SER A 675 -14.88 3.07 -22.63
N PRO A 676 -15.53 4.25 -22.56
CA PRO A 676 -16.96 4.34 -22.27
C PRO A 676 -17.79 3.43 -23.17
N ASN A 677 -18.85 2.85 -22.60
CA ASN A 677 -19.84 2.09 -23.34
C ASN A 677 -21.03 3.00 -23.67
N ALA A 678 -21.02 3.58 -24.86
CA ALA A 678 -22.09 4.45 -25.36
C ALA A 678 -23.21 3.69 -26.09
N SER A 679 -23.13 2.35 -26.13
CA SER A 679 -23.95 1.55 -27.05
C SER A 679 -25.31 1.11 -26.52
N GLY A 680 -25.55 1.21 -25.21
CA GLY A 680 -26.70 0.59 -24.55
C GLY A 680 -26.63 -0.94 -24.44
N ARG A 681 -25.56 -1.58 -24.93
CA ARG A 681 -25.40 -3.04 -24.93
C ARG A 681 -24.39 -3.48 -23.87
N PRO A 682 -24.70 -4.44 -22.99
CA PRO A 682 -23.73 -5.02 -22.08
C PRO A 682 -22.58 -5.68 -22.83
N ARG A 683 -21.35 -5.40 -22.41
CA ARG A 683 -20.15 -5.96 -23.03
C ARG A 683 -19.38 -6.84 -22.06
N TRP A 684 -19.18 -8.09 -22.44
CA TRP A 684 -18.50 -9.12 -21.66
C TRP A 684 -17.12 -9.43 -22.24
N MET A 685 -16.10 -9.32 -21.41
CA MET A 685 -14.74 -9.77 -21.71
C MET A 685 -14.13 -10.41 -20.47
N GLY A 686 -13.12 -11.24 -20.64
CA GLY A 686 -12.17 -11.57 -19.57
C GLY A 686 -10.79 -11.05 -19.94
N ASN A 687 -9.98 -10.69 -18.95
CA ASN A 687 -8.60 -10.26 -19.13
C ASN A 687 -7.62 -11.22 -18.41
N PRO A 688 -7.53 -12.50 -18.83
CA PRO A 688 -6.63 -13.43 -18.16
C PRO A 688 -5.16 -13.15 -18.48
N MET A 689 -4.31 -13.31 -17.47
CA MET A 689 -2.87 -13.09 -17.55
C MET A 689 -2.11 -14.41 -17.73
N VAL A 690 -0.98 -14.36 -18.44
CA VAL A 690 -0.06 -15.50 -18.57
C VAL A 690 1.27 -15.14 -17.92
N TYR A 691 1.64 -15.84 -16.86
CA TYR A 691 2.88 -15.62 -16.12
C TYR A 691 3.95 -16.64 -16.50
N LEU A 692 5.21 -16.22 -16.41
CA LEU A 692 6.37 -17.05 -16.65
C LEU A 692 6.97 -17.63 -15.35
N GLU A 693 7.60 -18.80 -15.49
CA GLU A 693 8.40 -19.41 -14.42
C GLU A 693 9.60 -18.53 -14.03
N ARG A 694 10.17 -17.83 -15.01
CA ARG A 694 11.31 -16.93 -14.85
C ARG A 694 11.10 -15.65 -15.67
N PRO A 695 11.67 -14.51 -15.25
CA PRO A 695 11.57 -13.27 -16.02
C PRO A 695 12.10 -13.41 -17.44
N PHE A 696 11.65 -12.53 -18.32
CA PHE A 696 12.25 -12.40 -19.65
C PHE A 696 13.74 -12.07 -19.58
N ASN A 697 14.49 -12.57 -20.54
CA ASN A 697 15.89 -12.25 -20.72
C ASN A 697 16.19 -12.03 -22.21
N PRO A 698 16.07 -10.79 -22.70
CA PRO A 698 16.35 -10.46 -24.10
C PRO A 698 17.83 -10.60 -24.46
N PHE A 699 18.73 -10.77 -23.47
CA PHE A 699 20.18 -10.85 -23.66
C PHE A 699 20.69 -12.26 -23.99
N ARG A 700 19.82 -13.28 -24.00
CA ARG A 700 20.17 -14.66 -24.38
C ARG A 700 20.54 -14.79 -25.87
N PRO A 701 21.22 -15.88 -26.29
CA PRO A 701 21.47 -16.13 -27.71
C PRO A 701 20.18 -16.09 -28.52
N ALA A 702 20.24 -15.51 -29.72
CA ALA A 702 19.05 -15.25 -30.55
C ALA A 702 18.17 -16.49 -30.77
N ALA A 703 18.78 -17.66 -30.98
CA ALA A 703 18.07 -18.94 -31.16
C ALA A 703 17.27 -19.41 -29.93
N GLN A 704 17.44 -18.78 -28.76
CA GLN A 704 16.76 -19.16 -27.51
C GLN A 704 15.70 -18.13 -27.07
N LEU A 705 15.50 -17.06 -27.84
CA LEU A 705 14.58 -15.98 -27.50
C LEU A 705 13.15 -16.35 -27.90
N SER A 706 12.20 -16.10 -27.00
CA SER A 706 10.78 -16.07 -27.36
C SER A 706 10.47 -14.88 -28.26
N LEU A 707 9.29 -14.83 -28.88
CA LEU A 707 8.90 -13.69 -29.73
C LEU A 707 8.85 -12.38 -28.93
N VAL A 708 8.40 -12.43 -27.67
CA VAL A 708 8.44 -11.28 -26.76
C VAL A 708 9.88 -10.82 -26.48
N GLU A 709 10.82 -11.74 -26.30
CA GLU A 709 12.21 -11.36 -26.07
C GLU A 709 12.90 -10.86 -27.35
N GLN A 710 12.48 -11.37 -28.51
CA GLN A 710 12.93 -10.88 -29.81
C GLN A 710 12.42 -9.45 -30.06
N SER A 711 11.17 -9.13 -29.74
CA SER A 711 10.66 -7.75 -29.85
C SER A 711 11.42 -6.80 -28.91
N MET A 712 11.69 -7.23 -27.67
CA MET A 712 12.53 -6.47 -26.73
C MET A 712 13.94 -6.25 -27.27
N ARG A 713 14.58 -7.32 -27.77
CA ARG A 713 15.93 -7.27 -28.32
C ARG A 713 16.05 -6.29 -29.49
N ARG A 714 15.10 -6.29 -30.42
CA ARG A 714 15.10 -5.37 -31.58
C ARG A 714 15.19 -3.92 -31.12
N VAL A 715 14.38 -3.52 -30.13
CA VAL A 715 14.41 -2.16 -29.56
C VAL A 715 15.75 -1.86 -28.88
N LEU A 716 16.33 -2.82 -28.15
CA LEU A 716 17.62 -2.65 -27.48
C LEU A 716 18.79 -2.49 -28.47
N GLU A 717 18.73 -3.19 -29.60
CA GLU A 717 19.72 -3.12 -30.69
C GLU A 717 19.58 -1.77 -31.43
N ASP A 718 18.35 -1.38 -31.80
CA ASP A 718 18.07 -0.11 -32.49
C ASP A 718 18.49 1.12 -31.68
N THR A 719 18.46 1.01 -30.34
CA THR A 719 18.79 2.11 -29.42
C THR A 719 20.25 2.09 -28.95
N GLY A 720 21.05 1.10 -29.35
CA GLY A 720 22.44 0.93 -28.91
C GLY A 720 22.59 0.66 -27.40
N THR A 721 21.52 0.22 -26.72
CA THR A 721 21.52 -0.02 -25.27
C THR A 721 21.95 -1.44 -24.90
N MET A 722 21.99 -2.35 -25.88
CA MET A 722 22.42 -3.75 -25.70
C MET A 722 23.80 -3.88 -25.02
N GLU A 723 24.81 -3.15 -25.51
CA GLU A 723 26.18 -3.22 -24.97
C GLU A 723 26.29 -2.70 -23.54
N ARG A 724 25.51 -1.65 -23.20
CA ARG A 724 25.48 -1.05 -21.85
C ARG A 724 24.89 -1.99 -20.81
N TRP A 725 23.98 -2.88 -21.21
CA TRP A 725 23.38 -3.88 -20.33
C TRP A 725 24.24 -5.14 -20.20
N VAL A 726 24.94 -5.55 -21.27
CA VAL A 726 25.88 -6.69 -21.21
C VAL A 726 27.12 -6.39 -20.35
N GLN A 727 27.49 -5.12 -20.20
CA GLN A 727 28.62 -4.68 -19.37
C GLN A 727 28.28 -4.46 -17.88
N ARG A 728 26.98 -4.40 -17.53
CA ARG A 728 26.48 -4.27 -16.15
C ARG A 728 26.26 -5.63 -15.53
#